data_AF-A0A7V0NQ93-F1
#
_entry.id   AF-A0A7V0NQ93-F1
#
_cell.length_a   1.000
_cell.length_b   1.000
_cell.length_c   1.000
_cell.angle_alpha   90.00
_cell.angle_beta   90.00
_cell.angle_gamma   90.00
#
_symmetry.space_group_name_H-M   'P 1'
#
loop_
_entity.id
_entity.type
_entity.pdbx_description
1 polymer ?
#
loop_
_entity_poly.entity_id
_entity_poly.type
_entity_poly.pdbx_seq_one_letter_code
_entity_poly.pdbx_strand_id
1 'polypeptide(L)'
;MLIILYIITAALVLAGFQPLKIAGIFFSICYLPGLTLFALIKKDALKIEDMILSFPVSVGISGLLTLGLLYIGVHVKFIAYIIYGITGFILLFHVIKYKKSPPLTISLSGREIRFIIIAFLATLAFSIPVISERIAISAHGFHHLSMVTRIFNGFFPPENPGMGGAAIGYQWGYHALVAAISFPANFHPLRVFSTFNVMSLFFIFCIVYRSAKSFDIPEGYCYLAALALIGLMRSDAGIFYAWNLFSGSFPPVQNTASAPLNLLTSWVWGVSYLDTRLFFMNKFYNANNMPVGICFVFALFLILLLLQEEKIKSVHRKIYTALLAPVLVALAVTYAFFLIIPLLLVPVWAGVLFLTNNGSYRDKFGESFRLIVPCAIAAVITVPYLSLISGGNSVVTAGRSVGEFKFIYLNVQTIRNLIVFLLPSPLIIAGFWFAFKRFAFSRRFLFLLSGTLICLLLSVFLRLNWSNSAKFSFILSFFFAFLFVFSLAYILPLFSNIWLKRGVTACITVFLLATPVITEAAYICSPWFRDTTYAFNGRYVVFARDKSRNEAYTWIRDNTPPDALLLLNYYATPYAPGGITIAQIFSYRPVALSERSLFVIKDVYAYLLPEYEERVKIRKQFFKNPQSAEVKQYVMSLNRPVYLLVEEGYEDPLMKGVEFDNVPEYPGLPFVLVYRNDKQRVYRLQFKQ
;
A
#
# COMPACT_ATOMS: atom_id res chain seq x y z
N MET A 1 12.01 30.22 -5.86
CA MET A 1 12.12 28.74 -5.82
C MET A 1 10.82 28.03 -6.17
N LEU A 2 9.73 28.16 -5.41
CA LEU A 2 8.48 27.41 -5.70
C LEU A 2 7.87 27.74 -7.06
N ILE A 3 7.92 29.01 -7.47
CA ILE A 3 7.53 29.42 -8.83
C ILE A 3 8.40 28.72 -9.87
N ILE A 4 9.71 28.58 -9.63
CA ILE A 4 10.63 27.87 -10.52
C ILE A 4 10.28 26.38 -10.56
N LEU A 5 10.05 25.75 -9.41
CA LEU A 5 9.61 24.35 -9.35
C LEU A 5 8.28 24.15 -10.08
N TYR A 6 7.32 25.06 -9.92
CA TYR A 6 6.07 25.06 -10.67
C TYR A 6 6.34 25.16 -12.18
N ILE A 7 7.14 26.13 -12.64
CA ILE A 7 7.48 26.30 -14.06
C ILE A 7 8.20 25.06 -14.62
N ILE A 8 9.17 24.50 -13.89
CA ILE A 8 9.85 23.25 -14.28
C ILE A 8 8.83 22.14 -14.42
N THR A 9 7.92 22.01 -13.45
CA THR A 9 6.87 21.00 -13.48
C THR A 9 5.94 21.22 -14.68
N ALA A 10 5.58 22.47 -15.00
CA ALA A 10 4.82 22.82 -16.20
C ALA A 10 5.56 22.37 -17.46
N ALA A 11 6.85 22.71 -17.57
CA ALA A 11 7.68 22.34 -18.71
C ALA A 11 7.75 20.82 -18.86
N LEU A 12 7.92 20.08 -17.75
CA LEU A 12 7.91 18.62 -17.74
C LEU A 12 6.57 18.05 -18.22
N VAL A 13 5.45 18.57 -17.73
CA VAL A 13 4.10 18.17 -18.15
C VAL A 13 3.87 18.44 -19.65
N LEU A 14 4.43 19.53 -20.17
CA LEU A 14 4.28 19.98 -21.56
C LEU A 14 5.32 19.37 -22.52
N ALA A 15 6.39 18.74 -22.03
CA ALA A 15 7.56 18.32 -22.82
C ALA A 15 7.28 17.29 -23.93
N GLY A 16 6.06 16.76 -24.04
CA GLY A 16 5.67 15.74 -25.04
C GLY A 16 6.30 14.35 -24.83
N PHE A 17 7.52 14.30 -24.28
CA PHE A 17 8.24 13.09 -23.91
C PHE A 17 7.63 12.45 -22.65
N GLN A 18 7.09 11.23 -22.80
CA GLN A 18 6.26 10.59 -21.79
C GLN A 18 6.92 10.48 -20.40
N PRO A 19 8.20 10.06 -20.26
CA PRO A 19 8.84 9.99 -18.94
C PRO A 19 8.87 11.33 -18.19
N LEU A 20 9.16 12.43 -18.88
CA LEU A 20 9.16 13.76 -18.28
C LEU A 20 7.75 14.23 -17.95
N LYS A 21 6.77 13.96 -18.83
CA LYS A 21 5.35 14.23 -18.57
C LYS A 21 4.86 13.51 -17.31
N ILE A 22 5.22 12.25 -17.15
CA ILE A 22 4.89 11.44 -15.96
C ILE A 22 5.52 12.05 -14.71
N ALA A 23 6.81 12.36 -14.76
CA ALA A 23 7.52 12.98 -13.64
C ALA A 23 6.88 14.32 -13.25
N GLY A 24 6.50 15.14 -14.23
CA GLY A 24 5.79 16.40 -14.03
C GLY A 24 4.43 16.19 -13.35
N ILE A 25 3.56 15.33 -13.89
CA ILE A 25 2.23 15.04 -13.30
C ILE A 25 2.37 14.49 -11.87
N PHE A 26 3.31 13.57 -11.67
CA PHE A 26 3.54 12.98 -10.37
C PHE A 26 3.97 14.04 -9.35
N PHE A 27 4.94 14.89 -9.70
CA PHE A 27 5.40 15.97 -8.82
C PHE A 27 4.28 16.98 -8.51
N SER A 28 3.47 17.35 -9.50
CA SER A 28 2.31 18.24 -9.36
C SER A 28 1.27 17.75 -8.36
N ILE A 29 1.10 16.44 -8.22
CA ILE A 29 0.06 15.83 -7.38
C ILE A 29 0.64 15.37 -6.04
N CYS A 30 1.84 14.82 -6.04
CA CYS A 30 2.36 14.09 -4.90
C CYS A 30 3.40 14.87 -4.09
N TYR A 31 3.79 16.07 -4.50
CA TYR A 31 4.82 16.83 -3.78
C TYR A 31 4.57 18.35 -3.74
N LEU A 32 4.15 18.93 -4.86
CA LEU A 32 3.95 20.36 -5.00
C LEU A 32 2.84 20.95 -4.10
N PRO A 33 1.69 20.30 -3.88
CA PRO A 33 0.64 20.85 -3.00
C PRO A 33 1.09 20.97 -1.54
N GLY A 34 1.83 19.97 -1.04
CA GLY A 34 2.40 19.98 0.30
C GLY A 34 3.48 21.03 0.47
N LEU A 35 4.41 21.13 -0.49
CA LEU A 35 5.42 22.21 -0.51
C LEU A 35 4.75 23.60 -0.54
N THR A 36 3.68 23.74 -1.31
CA THR A 36 2.90 24.97 -1.40
C THR A 36 2.26 25.29 -0.04
N LEU A 37 1.66 24.30 0.64
CA LEU A 37 1.13 24.49 1.99
C LEU A 37 2.21 24.97 2.97
N PHE A 38 3.40 24.36 2.98
CA PHE A 38 4.50 24.81 3.84
C PHE A 38 4.93 26.26 3.56
N ALA A 39 4.90 26.66 2.29
CA ALA A 39 5.24 28.02 1.88
C ALA A 39 4.21 29.05 2.32
N LEU A 40 2.92 28.73 2.20
CA LEU A 40 1.83 29.61 2.61
C LEU A 40 1.88 29.94 4.10
N ILE A 41 2.42 29.04 4.93
CA ILE A 41 2.54 29.24 6.37
C ILE A 41 3.81 30.05 6.75
N LYS A 42 4.45 30.70 5.76
CA LYS A 42 5.54 31.68 5.94
C LYS A 42 6.74 31.13 6.72
N LYS A 43 7.19 29.92 6.41
CA LYS A 43 8.53 29.49 6.84
C LYS A 43 9.58 30.28 6.06
N ASP A 44 10.59 30.81 6.76
CA ASP A 44 11.74 31.47 6.12
C ASP A 44 12.69 30.46 5.44
N ALA A 45 12.71 29.23 5.97
CA ALA A 45 13.49 28.13 5.44
C ALA A 45 12.74 26.79 5.57
N LEU A 46 12.80 25.97 4.52
CA LEU A 46 12.40 24.57 4.56
C LEU A 46 13.53 23.72 5.14
N LYS A 47 13.20 22.86 6.09
CA LYS A 47 14.11 21.87 6.67
C LYS A 47 13.84 20.49 6.09
N ILE A 48 14.68 19.51 6.45
CA ILE A 48 14.51 18.13 6.01
C ILE A 48 13.13 17.58 6.38
N GLU A 49 12.61 17.83 7.58
CA GLU A 49 11.27 17.35 7.97
C GLU A 49 10.15 17.93 7.09
N ASP A 50 10.29 19.17 6.61
CA ASP A 50 9.29 19.80 5.75
C ASP A 50 9.27 19.15 4.37
N MET A 51 10.46 18.87 3.82
CA MET A 51 10.59 18.17 2.55
C MET A 51 10.01 16.77 2.65
N ILE A 52 10.31 16.04 3.72
CA ILE A 52 9.77 14.70 3.98
C ILE A 52 8.25 14.73 4.09
N LEU A 53 7.69 15.62 4.92
CA LEU A 53 6.26 15.70 5.17
C LEU A 53 5.47 16.28 3.99
N SER A 54 6.13 16.94 3.03
CA SER A 54 5.47 17.46 1.82
C SER A 54 4.82 16.35 1.00
N PHE A 55 5.42 15.16 0.93
CA PHE A 55 4.85 14.01 0.23
C PHE A 55 3.51 13.52 0.83
N PRO A 56 3.44 13.08 2.11
CA PRO A 56 2.19 12.59 2.68
C PRO A 56 1.10 13.66 2.76
N VAL A 57 1.49 14.92 3.00
CA VAL A 57 0.56 16.06 2.99
C VAL A 57 -0.03 16.27 1.59
N SER A 58 0.79 16.22 0.54
CA SER A 58 0.32 16.34 -0.84
C SER A 58 -0.65 15.23 -1.19
N VAL A 59 -0.33 13.98 -0.85
CA VAL A 59 -1.23 12.85 -1.11
C VAL A 59 -2.58 13.01 -0.37
N GLY A 60 -2.57 13.54 0.85
CA GLY A 60 -3.80 13.85 1.57
C GLY A 60 -4.66 14.91 0.88
N ILE A 61 -4.05 16.04 0.51
CA ILE A 61 -4.73 17.15 -0.18
C ILE A 61 -5.25 16.67 -1.55
N SER A 62 -4.38 16.08 -2.37
CA SER A 62 -4.73 15.65 -3.71
C SER A 62 -5.68 14.46 -3.72
N GLY A 63 -5.58 13.56 -2.75
CA GLY A 63 -6.55 12.47 -2.57
C GLY A 63 -7.95 13.03 -2.28
N LEU A 64 -8.05 13.98 -1.34
CA LEU A 64 -9.33 14.63 -1.03
C LEU A 64 -9.91 15.39 -2.23
N LEU A 65 -9.08 16.17 -2.92
CA LEU A 65 -9.50 16.89 -4.13
C LEU A 65 -9.93 15.93 -5.24
N THR A 66 -9.20 14.83 -5.44
CA THR A 66 -9.56 13.82 -6.45
C THR A 66 -10.93 13.21 -6.15
N LEU A 67 -11.17 12.84 -4.88
CA LEU A 67 -12.48 12.33 -4.46
C LEU A 67 -13.58 13.37 -4.69
N GLY A 68 -13.39 14.60 -4.20
CA GLY A 68 -14.37 15.66 -4.35
C GLY A 68 -14.71 15.97 -5.81
N LEU A 69 -13.69 16.04 -6.68
CA LEU A 69 -13.85 16.30 -8.11
C LEU A 69 -14.60 15.15 -8.81
N LEU A 70 -14.29 13.89 -8.50
CA LEU A 70 -15.04 12.74 -9.04
C LEU A 70 -16.50 12.75 -8.59
N TYR A 71 -16.77 13.07 -7.32
CA TYR A 71 -18.14 13.14 -6.79
C TYR A 71 -19.00 14.22 -7.46
N ILE A 72 -18.41 15.34 -7.88
CA ILE A 72 -19.14 16.39 -8.63
C ILE A 72 -19.16 16.13 -10.15
N GLY A 73 -18.74 14.96 -10.62
CA GLY A 73 -18.82 14.54 -12.02
C GLY A 73 -17.66 14.98 -12.91
N VAL A 74 -16.53 15.44 -12.36
CA VAL A 74 -15.34 15.77 -13.16
C VAL A 74 -14.72 14.49 -13.70
N HIS A 75 -14.58 14.41 -15.02
CA HIS A 75 -13.94 13.28 -15.67
C HIS A 75 -12.48 13.12 -15.23
N VAL A 76 -12.06 11.89 -14.88
CA VAL A 76 -10.74 11.57 -14.30
C VAL A 76 -9.55 12.16 -15.06
N LYS A 77 -9.65 12.22 -16.40
CA LYS A 77 -8.65 12.81 -17.31
C LYS A 77 -8.27 14.27 -17.01
N PHE A 78 -9.13 15.03 -16.35
CA PHE A 78 -8.90 16.45 -16.06
C PHE A 78 -8.41 16.72 -14.64
N ILE A 79 -8.53 15.74 -13.73
CA ILE A 79 -8.31 15.94 -12.29
C ILE A 79 -6.88 16.39 -11.99
N ALA A 80 -5.88 15.73 -12.59
CA ALA A 80 -4.47 16.12 -12.43
C ALA A 80 -4.22 17.58 -12.78
N TYR A 81 -4.76 18.02 -13.91
CA TYR A 81 -4.60 19.38 -14.41
C TYR A 81 -5.34 20.40 -13.55
N ILE A 82 -6.53 20.06 -13.04
CA ILE A 82 -7.29 20.92 -12.12
C ILE A 82 -6.54 21.09 -10.81
N ILE A 83 -6.06 20.00 -10.18
CA ILE A 83 -5.27 20.07 -8.94
C ILE A 83 -4.01 20.92 -9.15
N TYR A 84 -3.33 20.72 -10.28
CA TYR A 84 -2.17 21.52 -10.64
C TYR A 84 -2.51 23.00 -10.82
N GLY A 85 -3.59 23.31 -11.54
CA GLY A 85 -4.07 24.68 -11.76
C GLY A 85 -4.48 25.39 -10.46
N ILE A 86 -5.17 24.69 -9.56
CA ILE A 86 -5.51 25.20 -8.21
C ILE A 86 -4.21 25.54 -7.45
N THR A 87 -3.21 24.66 -7.50
CA THR A 87 -1.93 24.89 -6.83
C THR A 87 -1.21 26.12 -7.40
N GLY A 88 -1.21 26.28 -8.73
CA GLY A 88 -0.65 27.45 -9.41
C GLY A 88 -1.38 28.75 -9.06
N PHE A 89 -2.71 28.72 -9.01
CA PHE A 89 -3.53 29.87 -8.63
C PHE A 89 -3.24 30.31 -7.20
N ILE A 90 -3.13 29.36 -6.27
CA ILE A 90 -2.77 29.63 -4.87
C ILE A 90 -1.38 30.26 -4.77
N LEU A 91 -0.39 29.73 -5.51
CA LEU A 91 0.95 30.31 -5.56
C LEU A 91 0.94 31.73 -6.12
N LEU A 92 0.21 31.98 -7.21
CA LEU A 92 0.09 33.30 -7.84
C LEU A 92 -0.57 34.31 -6.89
N PHE A 93 -1.70 33.92 -6.27
CA PHE A 93 -2.40 34.76 -5.29
C PHE A 93 -1.47 35.12 -4.12
N HIS A 94 -0.68 34.16 -3.64
CA HIS A 94 0.28 34.41 -2.57
C HIS A 94 1.35 35.43 -2.99
N VAL A 95 1.88 35.32 -4.21
CA VAL A 95 2.87 36.27 -4.75
C VAL A 95 2.28 37.68 -4.85
N ILE A 96 1.07 37.81 -5.42
CA ILE A 96 0.39 39.11 -5.58
C ILE A 96 0.11 39.76 -4.22
N LYS A 97 -0.41 38.98 -3.26
CA LYS A 97 -0.79 39.49 -1.94
C LYS A 97 0.41 39.99 -1.14
N TYR A 98 1.55 39.30 -1.22
CA TYR A 98 2.67 39.59 -0.33
C TYR A 98 3.75 40.48 -0.94
N LYS A 99 3.80 40.69 -2.27
CA LYS A 99 4.70 41.56 -3.08
C LYS A 99 6.23 41.45 -2.83
N LYS A 100 6.66 41.28 -1.59
CA LYS A 100 8.00 40.95 -1.08
C LYS A 100 7.90 39.73 -0.16
N SER A 101 7.68 38.54 -0.71
CA SER A 101 7.87 37.32 0.08
C SER A 101 9.38 37.09 0.25
N PRO A 102 9.89 36.87 1.48
CA PRO A 102 11.29 36.51 1.66
C PRO A 102 11.59 35.24 0.85
N PRO A 103 12.80 35.12 0.27
CA PRO A 103 13.16 33.94 -0.49
C PRO A 103 13.10 32.71 0.42
N LEU A 104 12.21 31.77 0.10
CA LEU A 104 12.16 30.48 0.79
C LEU A 104 13.47 29.73 0.50
N THR A 105 14.32 29.61 1.51
CA THR A 105 15.58 28.88 1.43
C THR A 105 15.39 27.41 1.81
N ILE A 106 16.24 26.52 1.31
CA ILE A 106 16.32 25.13 1.77
C ILE A 106 17.53 25.03 2.69
N SER A 107 17.31 24.66 3.95
CA SER A 107 18.35 24.50 4.96
C SER A 107 18.55 23.01 5.23
N LEU A 108 19.54 22.43 4.54
CA LEU A 108 19.99 21.05 4.75
C LEU A 108 21.46 21.06 5.14
N SER A 109 21.80 20.31 6.18
CA SER A 109 23.20 20.05 6.54
C SER A 109 23.84 19.10 5.52
N GLY A 110 25.16 19.17 5.36
CA GLY A 110 25.89 18.25 4.47
C GLY A 110 25.76 16.77 4.86
N ARG A 111 25.37 16.47 6.10
CA ARG A 111 25.08 15.11 6.59
C ARG A 111 23.69 14.63 6.17
N GLU A 112 22.71 15.53 6.19
CA GLU A 112 21.36 15.26 5.69
C GLU A 112 21.36 15.03 4.18
N ILE A 113 22.11 15.85 3.43
CA ILE A 113 22.28 15.66 1.98
C ILE A 113 22.89 14.29 1.69
N ARG A 114 23.97 13.92 2.39
CA ARG A 114 24.59 12.59 2.27
C ARG A 114 23.60 11.47 2.55
N PHE A 115 22.80 11.58 3.60
CA PHE A 115 21.79 10.58 3.91
C PHE A 115 20.73 10.46 2.82
N ILE A 116 20.21 11.59 2.34
CA ILE A 116 19.20 11.61 1.28
C ILE A 116 19.72 10.89 0.03
N ILE A 117 20.99 11.15 -0.35
CA ILE A 117 21.64 10.46 -1.47
C ILE A 117 21.72 8.95 -1.20
N ILE A 118 22.19 8.54 -0.02
CA ILE A 118 22.30 7.12 0.35
C ILE A 118 20.93 6.44 0.34
N ALA A 119 19.92 7.07 0.94
CA ALA A 119 18.55 6.57 0.98
C ALA A 119 17.95 6.45 -0.42
N PHE A 120 18.23 7.41 -1.30
CA PHE A 120 17.81 7.37 -2.70
C PHE A 120 18.49 6.22 -3.45
N LEU A 121 19.82 6.08 -3.34
CA LEU A 121 20.56 5.00 -3.98
C LEU A 121 20.12 3.61 -3.46
N ALA A 122 19.93 3.47 -2.15
CA ALA A 122 19.41 2.24 -1.56
C ALA A 122 17.99 1.93 -2.07
N THR A 123 17.14 2.95 -2.16
CA THR A 123 15.79 2.80 -2.74
C THR A 123 15.87 2.35 -4.19
N LEU A 124 16.73 2.95 -5.01
CA LEU A 124 16.92 2.54 -6.41
C LEU A 124 17.40 1.10 -6.52
N ALA A 125 18.38 0.70 -5.71
CA ALA A 125 18.89 -0.67 -5.67
C ALA A 125 17.77 -1.67 -5.32
N PHE A 126 16.95 -1.34 -4.30
CA PHE A 126 15.79 -2.13 -3.94
C PHE A 126 14.62 -1.99 -4.93
N SER A 127 14.66 -1.10 -5.93
CA SER A 127 13.57 -0.92 -6.89
C SER A 127 13.83 -1.61 -8.23
N ILE A 128 15.01 -2.22 -8.41
CA ILE A 128 15.37 -2.95 -9.64
C ILE A 128 14.27 -3.93 -10.07
N PRO A 129 13.63 -4.69 -9.17
CA PRO A 129 12.57 -5.62 -9.58
C PRO A 129 11.34 -4.98 -10.22
N VAL A 130 11.17 -3.67 -10.08
CA VAL A 130 9.95 -2.95 -10.46
C VAL A 130 10.11 -2.18 -11.78
N ILE A 131 11.34 -2.02 -12.26
CA ILE A 131 11.68 -1.22 -13.44
C ILE A 131 11.49 -2.02 -14.75
N SER A 132 11.30 -3.33 -14.67
CA SER A 132 11.12 -4.22 -15.83
C SER A 132 9.84 -3.92 -16.63
N GLU A 133 9.91 -4.04 -17.96
CA GLU A 133 8.74 -3.99 -18.85
C GLU A 133 7.84 -5.23 -18.75
N ARG A 134 8.39 -6.30 -18.17
CA ARG A 134 7.69 -7.56 -17.91
C ARG A 134 7.49 -7.71 -16.41
N ILE A 135 6.30 -8.11 -16.00
CA ILE A 135 5.91 -8.09 -14.59
C ILE A 135 5.10 -9.33 -14.21
N ALA A 136 5.37 -9.87 -13.03
CA ALA A 136 4.48 -10.79 -12.36
C ALA A 136 3.43 -9.99 -11.56
N ILE A 137 2.16 -10.19 -11.90
CA ILE A 137 1.04 -9.49 -11.26
C ILE A 137 0.38 -10.47 -10.29
N SER A 138 0.25 -10.06 -9.03
CA SER A 138 -0.48 -10.87 -8.05
C SER A 138 -1.98 -10.80 -8.30
N ALA A 139 -2.74 -11.76 -7.74
CA ALA A 139 -4.20 -11.72 -7.69
C ALA A 139 -4.74 -10.35 -7.25
N HIS A 140 -4.18 -9.84 -6.15
CA HIS A 140 -4.55 -8.56 -5.57
C HIS A 140 -4.16 -7.40 -6.49
N GLY A 141 -3.06 -7.51 -7.23
CA GLY A 141 -2.66 -6.55 -8.25
C GLY A 141 -3.71 -6.42 -9.36
N PHE A 142 -4.27 -7.54 -9.84
CA PHE A 142 -5.37 -7.51 -10.81
C PHE A 142 -6.66 -6.91 -10.23
N HIS A 143 -6.98 -7.21 -8.97
CA HIS A 143 -8.10 -6.59 -8.28
C HIS A 143 -7.95 -5.06 -8.19
N HIS A 144 -6.78 -4.57 -7.78
CA HIS A 144 -6.49 -3.15 -7.72
C HIS A 144 -6.52 -2.47 -9.10
N LEU A 145 -5.93 -3.11 -10.11
CA LEU A 145 -5.99 -2.61 -11.49
C LEU A 145 -7.45 -2.52 -11.97
N SER A 146 -8.27 -3.52 -11.69
CA SER A 146 -9.68 -3.56 -12.08
C SER A 146 -10.49 -2.39 -11.51
N MET A 147 -10.23 -1.98 -10.26
CA MET A 147 -10.89 -0.79 -9.71
C MET A 147 -10.48 0.49 -10.44
N VAL A 148 -9.20 0.62 -10.81
CA VAL A 148 -8.73 1.80 -11.57
C VAL A 148 -9.38 1.84 -12.95
N THR A 149 -9.50 0.70 -13.64
CA THR A 149 -10.13 0.64 -14.97
C THR A 149 -11.63 0.96 -14.91
N ARG A 150 -12.33 0.60 -13.82
CA ARG A 150 -13.72 1.07 -13.61
C ARG A 150 -13.81 2.59 -13.52
N ILE A 151 -12.89 3.24 -12.82
CA ILE A 151 -12.84 4.70 -12.72
C ILE A 151 -12.52 5.34 -14.09
N PHE A 152 -11.66 4.72 -14.89
CA PHE A 152 -11.39 5.16 -16.27
C PHE A 152 -12.64 5.12 -17.16
N ASN A 153 -13.49 4.12 -16.94
CA ASN A 153 -14.73 3.92 -17.68
C ASN A 153 -15.89 4.80 -17.16
N GLY A 154 -15.62 5.70 -16.21
CA GLY A 154 -16.62 6.65 -15.70
C GLY A 154 -17.47 6.13 -14.54
N PHE A 155 -17.17 4.96 -13.98
CA PHE A 155 -17.90 4.40 -12.85
C PHE A 155 -17.31 4.91 -11.55
N PHE A 156 -18.07 5.74 -10.82
CA PHE A 156 -17.66 6.28 -9.54
C PHE A 156 -18.86 6.40 -8.56
N PRO A 157 -18.79 5.83 -7.34
CA PRO A 157 -17.76 4.91 -6.83
C PRO A 157 -17.53 3.71 -7.77
N PRO A 158 -16.33 3.12 -7.80
CA PRO A 158 -16.06 2.00 -8.70
C PRO A 158 -16.93 0.79 -8.35
N GLU A 159 -17.41 0.11 -9.39
CA GLU A 159 -18.13 -1.15 -9.24
C GLU A 159 -17.21 -2.27 -8.71
N ASN A 160 -17.82 -3.29 -8.12
CA ASN A 160 -17.13 -4.50 -7.73
C ASN A 160 -16.67 -5.27 -8.98
N PRO A 161 -15.35 -5.48 -9.17
CA PRO A 161 -14.84 -6.20 -10.33
C PRO A 161 -15.37 -7.64 -10.44
N GLY A 162 -15.69 -8.27 -9.31
CA GLY A 162 -16.14 -9.67 -9.23
C GLY A 162 -17.65 -9.82 -9.33
N MET A 163 -18.39 -8.71 -9.27
CA MET A 163 -19.85 -8.65 -9.39
C MET A 163 -20.28 -7.29 -9.93
N GLY A 164 -20.17 -7.11 -11.24
CA GLY A 164 -20.42 -5.82 -11.91
C GLY A 164 -21.86 -5.34 -11.69
N GLY A 165 -22.03 -4.05 -11.42
CA GLY A 165 -23.34 -3.43 -11.13
C GLY A 165 -23.63 -3.23 -9.65
N ALA A 166 -22.78 -3.76 -8.78
CA ALA A 166 -22.79 -3.42 -7.36
C ALA A 166 -21.57 -2.56 -7.01
N ALA A 167 -21.73 -1.60 -6.10
CA ALA A 167 -20.62 -0.81 -5.59
C ALA A 167 -19.64 -1.68 -4.79
N ILE A 168 -18.33 -1.39 -4.88
CA ILE A 168 -17.34 -2.17 -4.13
C ILE A 168 -17.25 -1.73 -2.66
N GLY A 169 -17.42 -2.68 -1.73
CA GLY A 169 -17.20 -2.49 -0.28
C GLY A 169 -15.72 -2.52 0.14
N TYR A 170 -14.83 -1.96 -0.68
CA TYR A 170 -13.37 -1.92 -0.47
C TYR A 170 -12.85 -0.47 -0.49
N GLN A 171 -11.69 -0.22 0.12
CA GLN A 171 -11.02 1.08 0.10
C GLN A 171 -10.48 1.43 -1.30
N TRP A 172 -11.27 2.20 -2.06
CA TRP A 172 -10.94 2.60 -3.44
C TRP A 172 -10.38 4.03 -3.59
N GLY A 173 -10.20 4.78 -2.50
CA GLY A 173 -9.76 6.19 -2.58
C GLY A 173 -8.35 6.35 -3.15
N TYR A 174 -7.45 5.42 -2.82
CA TYR A 174 -6.14 5.34 -3.46
C TYR A 174 -6.23 5.07 -4.97
N HIS A 175 -7.14 4.19 -5.38
CA HIS A 175 -7.35 3.83 -6.78
C HIS A 175 -7.82 5.03 -7.60
N ALA A 176 -8.64 5.89 -7.00
CA ALA A 176 -9.03 7.16 -7.60
C ALA A 176 -7.83 8.09 -7.83
N LEU A 177 -6.93 8.22 -6.84
CA LEU A 177 -5.69 8.99 -7.00
C LEU A 177 -4.77 8.41 -8.08
N VAL A 178 -4.61 7.08 -8.09
CA VAL A 178 -3.85 6.37 -9.13
C VAL A 178 -4.47 6.63 -10.50
N ALA A 179 -5.80 6.60 -10.61
CA ALA A 179 -6.50 6.88 -11.85
C ALA A 179 -6.25 8.32 -12.34
N ALA A 180 -6.33 9.31 -11.44
CA ALA A 180 -6.08 10.71 -11.74
C ALA A 180 -4.65 10.98 -12.24
N ILE A 181 -3.66 10.23 -11.77
CA ILE A 181 -2.27 10.31 -12.24
C ILE A 181 -2.08 9.55 -13.57
N SER A 182 -2.63 8.34 -13.65
CA SER A 182 -2.40 7.39 -14.73
C SER A 182 -3.05 7.81 -16.05
N PHE A 183 -4.30 8.26 -16.02
CA PHE A 183 -5.07 8.58 -17.24
C PHE A 183 -4.44 9.71 -18.06
N PRO A 184 -4.13 10.89 -17.49
CA PRO A 184 -3.60 12.01 -18.27
C PRO A 184 -2.18 11.77 -18.79
N ALA A 185 -1.41 10.93 -18.08
CA ALA A 185 -0.07 10.54 -18.43
C ALA A 185 0.00 9.39 -19.46
N ASN A 186 -1.15 8.80 -19.83
CA ASN A 186 -1.22 7.54 -20.59
C ASN A 186 -0.25 6.47 -20.04
N PHE A 187 -0.11 6.43 -18.71
CA PHE A 187 0.85 5.58 -18.03
C PHE A 187 0.12 4.45 -17.33
N HIS A 188 0.66 3.24 -17.38
CA HIS A 188 -0.02 2.08 -16.82
C HIS A 188 -0.27 2.21 -15.30
N PRO A 189 -1.49 1.95 -14.77
CA PRO A 189 -1.80 2.09 -13.35
C PRO A 189 -0.85 1.30 -12.42
N LEU A 190 -0.50 0.06 -12.78
CA LEU A 190 0.46 -0.77 -12.02
C LEU A 190 1.83 -0.09 -11.85
N ARG A 191 2.27 0.70 -12.83
CA ARG A 191 3.51 1.46 -12.72
C ARG A 191 3.34 2.66 -11.78
N VAL A 192 2.17 3.29 -11.73
CA VAL A 192 1.88 4.33 -10.74
C VAL A 192 1.88 3.77 -9.32
N PHE A 193 1.23 2.63 -9.08
CA PHE A 193 1.29 1.91 -7.79
C PHE A 193 2.73 1.63 -7.37
N SER A 194 3.50 1.09 -8.30
CA SER A 194 4.92 0.79 -8.13
C SER A 194 5.74 2.03 -7.75
N THR A 195 5.58 3.15 -8.47
CA THR A 195 6.25 4.41 -8.17
C THR A 195 5.89 4.91 -6.76
N PHE A 196 4.62 4.84 -6.37
CA PHE A 196 4.20 5.21 -5.01
C PHE A 196 4.85 4.35 -3.94
N ASN A 197 4.96 3.04 -4.16
CA ASN A 197 5.62 2.13 -3.23
C ASN A 197 7.12 2.47 -3.10
N VAL A 198 7.81 2.62 -4.22
CA VAL A 198 9.23 3.00 -4.27
C VAL A 198 9.47 4.33 -3.55
N MET A 199 8.63 5.34 -3.81
CA MET A 199 8.73 6.62 -3.14
C MET A 199 8.43 6.52 -1.64
N SER A 200 7.46 5.69 -1.27
CA SER A 200 7.16 5.43 0.15
C SER A 200 8.36 4.82 0.87
N LEU A 201 9.11 3.92 0.22
CA LEU A 201 10.35 3.37 0.79
C LEU A 201 11.39 4.46 1.05
N PHE A 202 11.63 5.33 0.07
CA PHE A 202 12.53 6.47 0.21
C PHE A 202 12.12 7.41 1.35
N PHE A 203 10.84 7.78 1.43
CA PHE A 203 10.35 8.64 2.49
C PHE A 203 10.35 7.95 3.85
N ILE A 204 10.09 6.64 3.93
CA ILE A 204 10.24 5.86 5.16
C ILE A 204 11.67 5.97 5.69
N PHE A 205 12.69 5.80 4.85
CA PHE A 205 14.09 5.99 5.27
C PHE A 205 14.36 7.39 5.81
N CYS A 206 13.91 8.41 5.09
CA CYS A 206 14.06 9.81 5.51
C CYS A 206 13.34 10.10 6.83
N ILE A 207 12.12 9.58 7.00
CA ILE A 207 11.33 9.71 8.23
C ILE A 207 12.07 9.07 9.40
N VAL A 208 12.51 7.81 9.26
CA VAL A 208 13.17 7.08 10.34
C VAL A 208 14.48 7.76 10.75
N TYR A 209 15.29 8.21 9.78
CA TYR A 209 16.48 8.99 10.06
C TYR A 209 16.17 10.28 10.82
N ARG A 210 15.16 11.05 10.39
CA ARG A 210 14.79 12.30 11.07
C ARG A 210 14.20 12.04 12.46
N SER A 211 13.39 11.00 12.63
CA SER A 211 12.87 10.56 13.92
C SER A 211 14.00 10.15 14.87
N ALA A 212 15.05 9.50 14.38
CA ALA A 212 16.22 9.14 15.20
C ALA A 212 16.89 10.37 15.82
N LYS A 213 17.01 11.46 15.05
CA LYS A 213 17.57 12.73 15.54
C LYS A 213 16.71 13.35 16.65
N SER A 214 15.40 13.12 16.67
CA SER A 214 14.52 13.58 17.76
C SER A 214 14.78 12.86 19.08
N PHE A 215 15.50 11.74 19.09
CA PHE A 215 15.93 11.03 20.31
C PHE A 215 17.36 11.36 20.75
N ASP A 216 17.97 12.41 20.18
CA ASP A 216 19.37 12.81 20.41
C ASP A 216 20.38 11.67 20.13
N ILE A 217 20.02 10.76 19.21
CA ILE A 217 20.92 9.71 18.74
C ILE A 217 22.07 10.36 17.95
N PRO A 218 23.34 9.97 18.18
CA PRO A 218 24.45 10.52 17.42
C PRO A 218 24.31 10.22 15.92
N GLU A 219 24.68 11.18 15.08
CA GLU A 219 24.42 11.16 13.64
C GLU A 219 24.76 9.82 12.94
N GLY A 220 25.92 9.23 13.23
CA GLY A 220 26.33 7.97 12.60
C GLY A 220 25.39 6.80 12.89
N TYR A 221 24.73 6.81 14.05
CA TYR A 221 23.72 5.82 14.43
C TYR A 221 22.33 6.14 13.87
N CYS A 222 22.03 7.39 13.51
CA CYS A 222 20.79 7.74 12.83
C CYS A 222 20.68 7.05 11.46
N TYR A 223 21.80 6.87 10.75
CA TYR A 223 21.85 6.08 9.51
C TYR A 223 21.48 4.62 9.74
N LEU A 224 21.89 4.06 10.88
CA LEU A 224 21.62 2.67 11.25
C LEU A 224 20.14 2.43 11.56
N ALA A 225 19.37 3.44 11.98
CA ALA A 225 17.95 3.28 12.29
C ALA A 225 17.13 2.88 11.05
N ALA A 226 17.40 3.50 9.90
CA ALA A 226 16.74 3.17 8.64
C ALA A 226 17.10 1.75 8.18
N LEU A 227 18.35 1.33 8.39
CA LEU A 227 18.79 -0.03 8.08
C LEU A 227 18.20 -1.06 9.06
N ALA A 228 18.14 -0.74 10.35
CA ALA A 228 17.55 -1.58 11.39
C ALA A 228 16.06 -1.80 11.18
N LEU A 229 15.33 -0.78 10.69
CA LEU A 229 13.92 -0.90 10.34
C LEU A 229 13.66 -2.09 9.42
N ILE A 230 14.45 -2.24 8.35
CA ILE A 230 14.27 -3.33 7.38
C ILE A 230 14.96 -4.62 7.86
N GLY A 231 16.17 -4.51 8.40
CA GLY A 231 16.97 -5.67 8.79
C GLY A 231 16.35 -6.48 9.94
N LEU A 232 15.69 -5.83 10.89
CA LEU A 232 15.08 -6.49 12.05
C LEU A 232 13.76 -7.18 11.75
N MET A 233 13.10 -6.88 10.63
CA MET A 233 11.82 -7.49 10.27
C MET A 233 11.90 -9.01 10.11
N ARG A 234 13.11 -9.52 9.86
CA ARG A 234 13.44 -10.93 9.61
C ARG A 234 14.80 -11.29 10.23
N SER A 235 15.04 -10.83 11.46
CA SER A 235 16.26 -11.16 12.23
C SER A 235 16.50 -12.68 12.34
N ASP A 236 15.44 -13.47 12.30
CA ASP A 236 15.45 -14.94 12.21
C ASP A 236 16.07 -15.48 10.90
N ALA A 237 15.89 -14.81 9.76
CA ALA A 237 16.52 -15.17 8.49
C ALA A 237 18.05 -15.00 8.52
N GLY A 238 18.54 -13.95 9.16
CA GLY A 238 19.97 -13.73 9.34
C GLY A 238 20.61 -14.83 10.20
N ILE A 239 19.92 -15.23 11.27
CA ILE A 239 20.36 -16.31 12.18
C ILE A 239 20.35 -17.67 11.46
N PHE A 240 19.32 -17.95 10.67
CA PHE A 240 19.26 -19.10 9.76
C PHE A 240 20.47 -19.16 8.83
N TYR A 241 20.77 -18.04 8.18
CA TYR A 241 21.79 -18.01 7.15
C TYR A 241 23.16 -18.26 7.76
N ALA A 242 23.42 -17.61 8.90
CA ALA A 242 24.60 -17.87 9.71
C ALA A 242 24.68 -19.36 10.11
N TRP A 243 23.60 -19.93 10.65
CA TRP A 243 23.55 -21.34 11.05
C TRP A 243 23.92 -22.28 9.90
N ASN A 244 23.25 -22.17 8.74
CA ASN A 244 23.52 -23.05 7.59
C ASN A 244 24.89 -22.82 6.96
N LEU A 245 25.42 -21.59 7.04
CA LEU A 245 26.78 -21.28 6.62
C LEU A 245 27.80 -22.03 7.48
N PHE A 246 27.59 -22.03 8.79
CA PHE A 246 28.49 -22.70 9.73
C PHE A 246 28.29 -24.22 9.79
N SER A 247 27.08 -24.71 9.54
CA SER A 247 26.78 -26.14 9.51
C SER A 247 27.01 -26.80 8.15
N GLY A 248 27.39 -26.04 7.11
CA GLY A 248 27.58 -26.53 5.75
C GLY A 248 26.30 -27.04 5.08
N SER A 249 25.13 -26.71 5.64
CA SER A 249 23.83 -27.32 5.29
C SER A 249 23.05 -26.49 4.27
N PHE A 250 23.72 -25.74 3.41
CA PHE A 250 23.02 -24.96 2.39
C PHE A 250 22.38 -25.89 1.36
N PRO A 251 21.06 -25.78 1.11
CA PRO A 251 20.47 -26.38 -0.07
C PRO A 251 21.19 -25.84 -1.31
N PRO A 252 21.48 -26.67 -2.33
CA PRO A 252 22.02 -26.19 -3.59
C PRO A 252 21.20 -25.01 -4.11
N VAL A 253 21.87 -23.95 -4.59
CA VAL A 253 21.21 -22.73 -5.12
C VAL A 253 20.19 -23.07 -6.23
N GLN A 254 20.40 -24.17 -6.94
CA GLN A 254 19.48 -24.70 -7.94
C GLN A 254 18.14 -25.19 -7.33
N ASN A 255 18.17 -25.84 -6.16
CA ASN A 255 16.96 -26.27 -5.43
C ASN A 255 16.19 -25.06 -4.84
N THR A 256 16.94 -24.03 -4.48
CA THR A 256 16.41 -22.73 -4.05
C THR A 256 15.70 -22.00 -5.19
N ALA A 257 16.28 -22.00 -6.39
CA ALA A 257 15.69 -21.40 -7.58
C ALA A 257 14.41 -22.13 -8.03
N SER A 258 14.31 -23.44 -7.81
CA SER A 258 13.08 -24.20 -8.15
C SER A 258 11.93 -24.00 -7.16
N ALA A 259 12.19 -23.56 -5.93
CA ALA A 259 11.15 -23.34 -4.91
C ALA A 259 11.50 -22.19 -3.94
N PRO A 260 11.58 -20.93 -4.42
CA PRO A 260 11.99 -19.79 -3.60
C PRO A 260 11.02 -19.50 -2.44
N LEU A 261 9.75 -19.92 -2.56
CA LEU A 261 8.81 -19.90 -1.43
C LEU A 261 9.26 -20.85 -0.30
N ASN A 262 9.83 -22.02 -0.59
CA ASN A 262 10.26 -22.98 0.44
C ASN A 262 11.40 -22.42 1.30
N LEU A 263 12.23 -21.54 0.74
CA LEU A 263 13.27 -20.82 1.48
C LEU A 263 12.69 -19.78 2.43
N LEU A 264 11.51 -19.25 2.11
CA LEU A 264 10.79 -18.31 2.95
C LEU A 264 9.95 -19.06 4.02
N THR A 265 9.39 -20.25 3.76
CA THR A 265 8.25 -20.81 4.53
C THR A 265 8.54 -21.89 5.58
N SER A 266 9.77 -22.37 5.76
CA SER A 266 9.98 -23.74 6.29
C SER A 266 10.84 -23.89 7.56
N TRP A 267 10.77 -22.99 8.57
CA TRP A 267 11.86 -22.98 9.58
C TRP A 267 11.59 -23.02 11.08
N VAL A 268 10.34 -23.23 11.52
CA VAL A 268 10.15 -23.80 12.86
C VAL A 268 9.91 -25.29 12.67
N TRP A 269 10.78 -26.13 13.25
CA TRP A 269 10.73 -27.59 13.14
C TRP A 269 9.28 -28.10 13.16
N GLY A 270 8.89 -28.82 12.09
CA GLY A 270 7.57 -29.43 11.96
C GLY A 270 6.44 -28.55 11.41
N VAL A 271 6.71 -27.33 10.90
CA VAL A 271 5.63 -26.46 10.40
C VAL A 271 5.98 -25.80 9.06
N SER A 272 5.32 -26.25 8.00
CA SER A 272 5.26 -25.60 6.68
C SER A 272 4.19 -24.49 6.71
N TYR A 273 4.58 -23.21 6.82
CA TYR A 273 3.64 -22.10 6.63
C TYR A 273 4.32 -20.80 6.15
N LEU A 274 3.59 -20.02 5.33
CA LEU A 274 3.95 -18.68 4.87
C LEU A 274 3.88 -17.64 6.01
N ASP A 275 5.01 -17.33 6.65
CA ASP A 275 5.08 -16.15 7.53
C ASP A 275 4.99 -14.86 6.70
N THR A 276 3.81 -14.25 6.63
CA THR A 276 3.59 -13.07 5.79
C THR A 276 4.52 -11.86 6.08
N ARG A 277 5.25 -11.84 7.21
CA ARG A 277 6.32 -10.86 7.51
C ARG A 277 7.52 -10.97 6.57
N LEU A 278 7.78 -12.16 6.04
CA LEU A 278 8.77 -12.47 5.00
C LEU A 278 8.65 -11.63 3.74
N PHE A 279 7.46 -11.09 3.49
CA PHE A 279 7.10 -10.45 2.24
C PHE A 279 7.20 -8.92 2.33
N PHE A 280 7.92 -8.35 3.31
CA PHE A 280 8.00 -6.89 3.47
C PHE A 280 8.39 -6.20 2.16
N MET A 281 9.57 -6.53 1.62
CA MET A 281 10.03 -5.96 0.34
C MET A 281 9.09 -6.35 -0.81
N ASN A 282 8.53 -7.56 -0.80
CA ASN A 282 7.54 -8.00 -1.79
C ASN A 282 6.26 -7.14 -1.80
N LYS A 283 5.90 -6.48 -0.68
CA LYS A 283 4.78 -5.52 -0.65
C LYS A 283 5.10 -4.25 -1.45
N PHE A 284 6.36 -3.88 -1.59
CA PHE A 284 6.79 -2.74 -2.40
C PHE A 284 6.83 -3.05 -3.90
N TYR A 285 6.94 -4.34 -4.28
CA TYR A 285 7.08 -4.78 -5.68
C TYR A 285 5.77 -5.14 -6.38
N ASN A 286 4.66 -5.10 -5.66
CA ASN A 286 3.34 -5.38 -6.24
C ASN A 286 2.45 -4.15 -6.15
N ALA A 287 1.39 -4.11 -6.97
CA ALA A 287 0.34 -3.11 -6.77
C ALA A 287 -0.32 -3.35 -5.42
N ASN A 288 -0.05 -2.45 -4.48
CA ASN A 288 -0.49 -2.56 -3.10
C ASN A 288 -0.55 -1.18 -2.48
N ASN A 289 -1.54 -0.94 -1.64
CA ASN A 289 -1.75 0.31 -0.91
C ASN A 289 -0.91 0.38 0.38
N MET A 290 -0.48 -0.77 0.89
CA MET A 290 0.10 -0.92 2.22
C MET A 290 1.42 -0.16 2.43
N PRO A 291 2.40 -0.17 1.50
CA PRO A 291 3.63 0.60 1.68
C PRO A 291 3.39 2.09 1.91
N VAL A 292 2.47 2.68 1.15
CA VAL A 292 2.04 4.07 1.28
C VAL A 292 1.39 4.29 2.65
N GLY A 293 0.52 3.38 3.09
CA GLY A 293 -0.08 3.41 4.42
C GLY A 293 0.95 3.40 5.56
N ILE A 294 2.01 2.57 5.45
CA ILE A 294 3.12 2.55 6.43
C ILE A 294 3.81 3.92 6.47
N CYS A 295 4.12 4.49 5.30
CA CYS A 295 4.74 5.81 5.20
C CYS A 295 3.91 6.89 5.92
N PHE A 296 2.58 6.85 5.83
CA PHE A 296 1.71 7.82 6.47
C PHE A 296 1.62 7.64 7.98
N VAL A 297 1.62 6.40 8.48
CA VAL A 297 1.73 6.13 9.91
C VAL A 297 3.07 6.63 10.47
N PHE A 298 4.17 6.44 9.74
CA PHE A 298 5.47 6.96 10.19
C PHE A 298 5.55 8.48 10.10
N ALA A 299 4.90 9.10 9.12
CA ALA A 299 4.78 10.56 9.05
C ALA A 299 4.01 11.12 10.25
N LEU A 300 2.93 10.44 10.67
CA LEU A 300 2.22 10.74 11.93
C LEU A 300 3.19 10.67 13.13
N PHE A 301 3.97 9.58 13.26
CA PHE A 301 4.94 9.43 14.35
C PHE A 301 5.99 10.54 14.35
N LEU A 302 6.52 10.90 13.19
CA LEU A 302 7.45 12.01 13.04
C LEU A 302 6.83 13.33 13.50
N ILE A 303 5.60 13.63 13.10
CA ILE A 303 4.90 14.85 13.55
C ILE A 303 4.76 14.85 15.08
N LEU A 304 4.34 13.74 15.68
CA LEU A 304 4.20 13.63 17.14
C LEU A 304 5.53 13.87 17.86
N LEU A 305 6.63 13.33 17.34
CA LEU A 305 7.97 13.54 17.87
C LEU A 305 8.44 14.99 17.73
N LEU A 306 8.23 15.61 16.56
CA LEU A 306 8.55 17.01 16.34
C LEU A 306 7.80 17.90 17.34
N LEU A 307 6.53 17.63 17.61
CA LEU A 307 5.74 18.39 18.59
C LEU A 307 6.31 18.32 20.03
N GLN A 308 7.21 17.38 20.33
CA GLN A 308 7.91 17.27 21.62
C GLN A 308 9.29 17.94 21.65
N GLU A 309 9.79 18.48 20.55
CA GLU A 309 11.10 19.13 20.54
C GLU A 309 11.02 20.53 21.18
N GLU A 310 11.71 20.70 22.31
CA GLU A 310 11.68 21.93 23.13
C GLU A 310 12.14 23.18 22.36
N LYS A 311 13.07 23.02 21.40
CA LYS A 311 13.65 24.12 20.61
C LYS A 311 12.74 24.59 19.46
N ILE A 312 11.56 23.97 19.28
CA ILE A 312 10.67 24.33 18.19
C ILE A 312 9.91 25.62 18.52
N LYS A 313 10.10 26.62 17.66
CA LYS A 313 9.34 27.88 17.71
C LYS A 313 7.83 27.59 17.69
N SER A 314 7.06 28.36 18.46
CA SER A 314 5.60 28.21 18.60
C SER A 314 4.85 28.16 17.26
N VAL A 315 5.30 28.94 16.26
CA VAL A 315 4.75 28.95 14.90
C VAL A 315 4.92 27.60 14.19
N HIS A 316 6.10 26.97 14.30
CA HIS A 316 6.36 25.66 13.72
C HIS A 316 5.54 24.56 14.40
N ARG A 317 5.30 24.68 15.70
CA ARG A 317 4.42 23.76 16.42
C ARG A 317 2.99 23.79 15.85
N LYS A 318 2.43 24.99 15.62
CA LYS A 318 1.11 25.16 14.97
C LYS A 318 1.08 24.55 13.57
N ILE A 319 2.15 24.74 12.79
CA ILE A 319 2.29 24.12 11.46
C ILE A 319 2.17 22.60 11.58
N TYR A 320 3.04 21.96 12.36
CA TYR A 320 3.05 20.50 12.46
C TYR A 320 1.75 19.93 13.03
N THR A 321 1.10 20.63 13.97
CA THR A 321 -0.24 20.27 14.44
C THR A 321 -1.28 20.32 13.30
N ALA A 322 -1.26 21.35 12.46
CA ALA A 322 -2.17 21.46 11.32
C ALA A 322 -1.93 20.35 10.27
N LEU A 323 -0.69 19.88 10.10
CA LEU A 323 -0.35 18.81 9.15
C LEU A 323 -0.86 17.43 9.56
N LEU A 324 -1.24 17.23 10.82
CA LEU A 324 -1.85 15.96 11.26
C LEU A 324 -3.11 15.66 10.45
N ALA A 325 -3.95 16.66 10.20
CA ALA A 325 -5.20 16.47 9.47
C ALA A 325 -4.97 15.92 8.04
N PRO A 326 -4.19 16.56 7.15
CA PRO A 326 -3.95 16.03 5.81
C PRO A 326 -3.22 14.68 5.82
N VAL A 327 -2.32 14.40 6.76
CA VAL A 327 -1.67 13.08 6.86
C VAL A 327 -2.67 11.98 7.24
N LEU A 328 -3.59 12.26 8.17
CA LEU A 328 -4.65 11.32 8.54
C LEU A 328 -5.69 11.15 7.42
N VAL A 329 -6.00 12.21 6.67
CA VAL A 329 -6.81 12.12 5.45
C VAL A 329 -6.12 11.23 4.42
N ALA A 330 -4.81 11.40 4.20
CA ALA A 330 -4.04 10.54 3.32
C ALA A 330 -4.12 9.07 3.75
N LEU A 331 -3.98 8.79 5.05
CA LEU A 331 -4.10 7.45 5.62
C LEU A 331 -5.51 6.86 5.40
N ALA A 332 -6.56 7.62 5.66
CA ALA A 332 -7.94 7.19 5.48
C ALA A 332 -8.28 6.87 4.02
N VAL A 333 -7.87 7.75 3.10
CA VAL A 333 -8.14 7.59 1.66
C VAL A 333 -7.33 6.44 1.06
N THR A 334 -6.09 6.24 1.52
CA THR A 334 -5.21 5.25 0.91
C THR A 334 -5.30 3.85 1.52
N TYR A 335 -5.32 3.79 2.84
CA TYR A 335 -5.24 2.55 3.59
C TYR A 335 -5.92 2.68 4.97
N ALA A 336 -7.25 2.84 4.94
CA ALA A 336 -8.11 3.04 6.11
C ALA A 336 -7.90 2.00 7.23
N PHE A 337 -7.48 0.78 6.88
CA PHE A 337 -7.15 -0.27 7.84
C PHE A 337 -6.16 0.18 8.93
N PHE A 338 -5.21 1.04 8.60
CA PHE A 338 -4.23 1.56 9.55
C PHE A 338 -4.73 2.71 10.42
N LEU A 339 -5.96 3.20 10.24
CA LEU A 339 -6.58 4.20 11.12
C LEU A 339 -6.73 3.70 12.57
N ILE A 340 -6.74 2.38 12.81
CA ILE A 340 -6.71 1.82 14.17
C ILE A 340 -5.51 2.33 14.98
N ILE A 341 -4.37 2.60 14.33
CA ILE A 341 -3.16 3.10 14.99
C ILE A 341 -3.38 4.52 15.56
N PRO A 342 -3.71 5.56 14.76
CA PRO A 342 -4.01 6.87 15.32
C PRO A 342 -5.21 6.85 16.27
N LEU A 343 -6.24 6.05 16.01
CA LEU A 343 -7.41 5.95 16.90
C LEU A 343 -7.05 5.48 18.32
N LEU A 344 -6.06 4.59 18.47
CA LEU A 344 -5.58 4.12 19.77
C LEU A 344 -4.45 4.99 20.33
N LEU A 345 -3.47 5.34 19.49
CA LEU A 345 -2.27 6.04 19.91
C LEU A 345 -2.56 7.49 20.29
N VAL A 346 -3.40 8.22 19.55
CA VAL A 346 -3.65 9.65 19.80
C VAL A 346 -4.31 9.88 21.16
N PRO A 347 -5.39 9.17 21.56
CA PRO A 347 -5.97 9.34 22.89
C PRO A 347 -5.01 8.97 24.02
N VAL A 348 -4.28 7.86 23.89
CA VAL A 348 -3.25 7.46 24.87
C VAL A 348 -2.18 8.54 24.98
N TRP A 349 -1.71 9.05 23.85
CA TRP A 349 -0.69 10.09 23.81
C TRP A 349 -1.19 11.42 24.37
N ALA A 350 -2.43 11.80 24.09
CA ALA A 350 -3.08 12.96 24.69
C ALA A 350 -3.15 12.82 26.23
N GLY A 351 -3.50 11.63 26.73
CA GLY A 351 -3.46 11.33 28.17
C GLY A 351 -2.05 11.46 28.76
N VAL A 352 -1.03 10.93 28.09
CA VAL A 352 0.36 11.09 28.50
C VAL A 352 0.77 12.56 28.55
N LEU A 353 0.41 13.35 27.53
CA LEU A 353 0.70 14.80 27.50
C LEU A 353 0.01 15.53 28.65
N PHE A 354 -1.26 15.20 28.91
CA PHE A 354 -2.02 15.77 30.02
C PHE A 354 -1.35 15.50 31.37
N LEU A 355 -0.94 14.25 31.61
CA LEU A 355 -0.35 13.82 32.88
C LEU A 355 1.07 14.35 33.08
N THR A 356 1.86 14.45 32.02
CA THR A 356 3.29 14.84 32.08
C THR A 356 3.53 16.33 31.93
N ASN A 357 2.50 17.12 31.62
CA ASN A 357 2.63 18.58 31.58
C ASN A 357 2.55 19.16 33.00
N ASN A 358 3.57 19.92 33.41
CA ASN A 358 3.66 20.56 34.73
C ASN A 358 2.97 21.93 34.81
N GLY A 359 2.37 22.42 33.71
CA GLY A 359 1.63 23.67 33.65
C GLY A 359 0.26 23.62 34.34
N SER A 360 -0.50 24.72 34.23
CA SER A 360 -1.85 24.81 34.78
C SER A 360 -2.79 23.79 34.11
N TYR A 361 -3.90 23.42 34.75
CA TYR A 361 -4.91 22.53 34.15
C TYR A 361 -5.32 22.99 32.74
N ARG A 362 -5.44 24.31 32.53
CA ARG A 362 -5.74 24.91 31.22
C ARG A 362 -4.65 24.63 30.19
N ASP A 363 -3.38 24.66 30.59
CA ASP A 363 -2.26 24.35 29.70
C ASP A 363 -2.19 22.87 29.37
N LYS A 364 -2.40 21.99 30.36
CA LYS A 364 -2.46 20.53 30.18
C LYS A 364 -3.58 20.14 29.20
N PHE A 365 -4.77 20.68 29.42
CA PHE A 365 -5.92 20.47 28.57
C PHE A 365 -5.68 21.06 27.17
N GLY A 366 -5.17 22.29 27.09
CA GLY A 366 -4.86 22.96 25.82
C GLY A 366 -3.85 22.21 24.97
N GLU A 367 -2.80 21.62 25.56
CA GLU A 367 -1.82 20.80 24.86
C GLU A 367 -2.44 19.51 24.31
N SER A 368 -3.24 18.82 25.13
CA SER A 368 -3.91 17.58 24.75
C SER A 368 -4.97 17.81 23.68
N PHE A 369 -5.77 18.88 23.82
CA PHE A 369 -6.81 19.24 22.89
C PHE A 369 -6.24 19.66 21.52
N ARG A 370 -5.09 20.34 21.49
CA ARG A 370 -4.38 20.66 20.23
C ARG A 370 -4.02 19.43 19.41
N LEU A 371 -3.80 18.28 20.04
CA LEU A 371 -3.55 17.02 19.35
C LEU A 371 -4.85 16.38 18.82
N ILE A 372 -5.92 16.45 19.61
CA ILE A 372 -7.21 15.84 19.27
C ILE A 372 -7.91 16.58 18.13
N VAL A 373 -7.88 17.92 18.12
CA VAL A 373 -8.61 18.75 17.13
C VAL A 373 -8.30 18.39 15.67
N PRO A 374 -7.03 18.33 15.22
CA PRO A 374 -6.72 17.92 13.85
C PRO A 374 -7.20 16.50 13.51
N CYS A 375 -7.21 15.60 14.50
CA CYS A 375 -7.71 14.24 14.32
C CYS A 375 -9.23 14.22 14.14
N ALA A 376 -9.95 15.04 14.93
CA ALA A 376 -11.38 15.23 14.77
C ALA A 376 -11.73 15.87 13.42
N ILE A 377 -10.95 16.86 12.97
CA ILE A 377 -11.12 17.46 11.63
C ILE A 377 -10.93 16.40 10.54
N ALA A 378 -9.86 15.60 10.62
CA ALA A 378 -9.63 14.52 9.65
C ALA A 378 -10.76 13.49 9.67
N ALA A 379 -11.27 13.13 10.86
CA ALA A 379 -12.41 12.24 11.00
C ALA A 379 -13.65 12.82 10.31
N VAL A 380 -14.04 14.06 10.61
CA VAL A 380 -15.20 14.72 9.99
C VAL A 380 -15.07 14.77 8.46
N ILE A 381 -13.89 15.11 7.94
CA ILE A 381 -13.63 15.15 6.49
C ILE A 381 -13.75 13.77 5.84
N THR A 382 -13.31 12.71 6.52
CA THR A 382 -13.21 11.36 5.95
C THR A 382 -14.44 10.50 6.22
N VAL A 383 -15.28 10.86 7.20
CA VAL A 383 -16.51 10.14 7.57
C VAL A 383 -17.40 9.86 6.35
N PRO A 384 -17.72 10.81 5.46
CA PRO A 384 -18.57 10.52 4.31
C PRO A 384 -18.01 9.39 3.42
N TYR A 385 -16.70 9.41 3.18
CA TYR A 385 -16.00 8.37 2.42
C TYR A 385 -16.00 7.02 3.17
N LEU A 386 -15.65 7.03 4.46
CA LEU A 386 -15.60 5.84 5.29
C LEU A 386 -16.98 5.20 5.47
N SER A 387 -18.03 6.01 5.64
CA SER A 387 -19.43 5.57 5.68
C SER A 387 -19.84 4.91 4.38
N LEU A 388 -19.42 5.44 3.22
CA LEU A 388 -19.78 4.84 1.94
C LEU A 388 -19.12 3.47 1.72
N ILE A 389 -17.86 3.28 2.15
CA ILE A 389 -17.19 1.96 2.06
C ILE A 389 -17.59 0.99 3.19
N SER A 390 -18.26 1.47 4.24
CA SER A 390 -18.73 0.67 5.38
C SER A 390 -20.24 0.41 5.40
N GLY A 391 -21.03 1.16 4.61
CA GLY A 391 -22.49 1.03 4.52
C GLY A 391 -23.00 -0.23 3.81
N GLY A 392 -22.10 -1.12 3.38
CA GLY A 392 -22.43 -2.47 2.91
C GLY A 392 -21.74 -3.54 3.77
N ASN A 393 -21.87 -4.81 3.40
CA ASN A 393 -21.07 -5.88 3.99
C ASN A 393 -19.59 -5.64 3.65
N SER A 394 -18.90 -4.94 4.55
CA SER A 394 -17.54 -4.46 4.31
C SER A 394 -16.58 -5.64 4.23
N VAL A 395 -15.63 -5.56 3.30
CA VAL A 395 -14.50 -6.50 3.23
C VAL A 395 -13.68 -6.45 4.53
N VAL A 396 -13.64 -5.28 5.19
CA VAL A 396 -12.95 -5.09 6.46
C VAL A 396 -13.59 -5.93 7.57
N THR A 397 -14.92 -6.11 7.54
CA THR A 397 -15.67 -6.91 8.50
C THR A 397 -16.01 -8.30 7.98
N ALA A 398 -15.69 -8.61 6.72
CA ALA A 398 -16.12 -9.82 6.02
C ALA A 398 -17.63 -10.07 6.14
N GLY A 399 -18.44 -9.00 6.11
CA GLY A 399 -19.89 -9.06 6.26
C GLY A 399 -20.38 -9.46 7.64
N ARG A 400 -19.50 -9.54 8.64
CA ARG A 400 -19.86 -9.83 10.03
C ARG A 400 -20.05 -8.56 10.83
N SER A 401 -20.86 -8.64 11.88
CA SER A 401 -21.05 -7.51 12.80
C SER A 401 -19.77 -7.22 13.59
N VAL A 402 -19.57 -5.96 14.01
CA VAL A 402 -18.38 -5.57 14.81
C VAL A 402 -18.30 -6.36 16.13
N GLY A 403 -19.42 -6.89 16.63
CA GLY A 403 -19.48 -7.75 17.81
C GLY A 403 -18.89 -9.15 17.63
N GLU A 404 -18.66 -9.60 16.38
CA GLU A 404 -18.08 -10.91 16.08
C GLU A 404 -16.54 -10.90 15.98
N PHE A 405 -15.90 -9.74 16.12
CA PHE A 405 -14.45 -9.64 16.24
C PHE A 405 -13.99 -10.21 17.59
N LYS A 406 -13.41 -11.41 17.57
CA LYS A 406 -12.78 -12.00 18.75
C LYS A 406 -11.40 -11.37 18.95
N PHE A 407 -11.29 -10.47 19.93
CA PHE A 407 -10.10 -9.66 20.19
C PHE A 407 -8.88 -10.43 20.71
N ILE A 408 -9.06 -11.62 21.29
CA ILE A 408 -7.98 -12.35 21.94
C ILE A 408 -8.15 -13.85 21.66
N TYR A 409 -7.25 -14.41 20.86
CA TYR A 409 -7.01 -15.85 20.79
C TYR A 409 -5.57 -16.09 21.24
N LEU A 410 -5.37 -16.72 22.39
CA LEU A 410 -4.07 -17.28 22.75
C LEU A 410 -3.91 -18.58 21.96
N ASN A 411 -3.29 -18.51 20.78
CA ASN A 411 -3.04 -19.68 19.95
C ASN A 411 -1.55 -19.80 19.59
N VAL A 412 -1.22 -20.85 18.84
CA VAL A 412 0.15 -21.13 18.38
C VAL A 412 0.79 -19.94 17.65
N GLN A 413 0.01 -19.09 16.94
CA GLN A 413 0.52 -17.89 16.28
C GLN A 413 0.94 -16.80 17.27
N THR A 414 0.20 -16.63 18.37
CA THR A 414 0.56 -15.68 19.44
C THR A 414 1.90 -16.05 20.07
N ILE A 415 2.08 -17.33 20.40
CA ILE A 415 3.35 -17.86 20.94
C ILE A 415 4.48 -17.68 19.93
N ARG A 416 4.23 -17.93 18.64
CA ARG A 416 5.23 -17.70 17.57
C ARG A 416 5.60 -16.24 17.40
N ASN A 417 4.61 -15.34 17.40
CA ASN A 417 4.86 -13.91 17.30
C ASN A 417 5.72 -13.46 18.48
N LEU A 418 5.42 -13.91 19.69
CA LEU A 418 6.25 -13.71 20.88
C LEU A 418 7.69 -14.23 20.65
N ILE A 419 7.87 -15.49 20.22
CA ILE A 419 9.22 -16.05 19.97
C ILE A 419 10.00 -15.24 18.93
N VAL A 420 9.40 -14.87 17.80
CA VAL A 420 10.08 -14.10 16.74
C VAL A 420 10.44 -12.69 17.21
N PHE A 421 9.64 -12.08 18.07
CA PHE A 421 9.99 -10.79 18.69
C PHE A 421 11.00 -10.95 19.85
N LEU A 422 11.07 -12.12 20.47
CA LEU A 422 12.04 -12.48 21.51
C LEU A 422 13.41 -12.90 20.95
N LEU A 423 13.54 -13.29 19.68
CA LEU A 423 14.83 -13.71 19.09
C LEU A 423 15.84 -12.56 18.86
N PRO A 424 15.46 -11.38 18.31
CA PRO A 424 16.33 -10.18 18.28
C PRO A 424 16.42 -9.48 19.65
N SER A 425 15.88 -10.08 20.72
CA SER A 425 15.57 -9.38 21.96
C SER A 425 16.73 -8.92 22.81
N PRO A 426 17.96 -9.49 22.84
CA PRO A 426 18.95 -9.01 23.81
C PRO A 426 19.30 -7.53 23.62
N LEU A 427 19.46 -7.09 22.37
CA LEU A 427 19.72 -5.67 22.05
C LEU A 427 18.47 -4.80 22.15
N ILE A 428 17.27 -5.33 21.84
CA ILE A 428 16.03 -4.56 21.99
C ILE A 428 15.67 -4.39 23.47
N ILE A 429 15.83 -5.43 24.29
CA ILE A 429 15.66 -5.45 25.75
C ILE A 429 16.71 -4.56 26.41
N ALA A 430 17.98 -4.67 26.02
CA ALA A 430 19.03 -3.77 26.51
C ALA A 430 18.71 -2.32 26.14
N GLY A 431 18.26 -2.07 24.89
CA GLY A 431 17.79 -0.77 24.44
C GLY A 431 16.63 -0.23 25.28
N PHE A 432 15.66 -1.09 25.58
CA PHE A 432 14.54 -0.78 26.48
C PHE A 432 15.02 -0.44 27.89
N TRP A 433 15.91 -1.26 28.44
CA TRP A 433 16.50 -1.06 29.76
C TRP A 433 17.29 0.24 29.85
N PHE A 434 18.13 0.53 28.86
CA PHE A 434 18.87 1.79 28.79
C PHE A 434 17.92 2.98 28.62
N ALA A 435 16.88 2.84 27.80
CA ALA A 435 15.88 3.89 27.60
C ALA A 435 15.11 4.18 28.90
N PHE A 436 14.74 3.13 29.63
CA PHE A 436 14.08 3.21 30.92
C PHE A 436 15.00 3.82 31.99
N LYS A 437 16.27 3.40 32.05
CA LYS A 437 17.25 3.89 33.03
C LYS A 437 17.65 5.35 32.83
N ARG A 438 17.65 5.85 31.59
CA ARG A 438 18.24 7.18 31.31
C ARG A 438 17.34 8.33 31.78
N PHE A 439 16.03 8.16 31.98
CA PHE A 439 15.16 9.23 32.51
C PHE A 439 13.86 8.72 33.15
N ALA A 440 13.48 9.33 34.28
CA ALA A 440 12.11 9.34 34.77
C ALA A 440 11.22 10.17 33.81
N PHE A 441 10.34 9.50 33.06
CA PHE A 441 9.21 10.10 32.30
C PHE A 441 9.53 11.21 31.26
N SER A 442 10.63 11.13 30.50
CA SER A 442 10.78 11.99 29.31
C SER A 442 9.69 11.64 28.28
N ARG A 443 9.01 12.66 27.75
CA ARG A 443 7.92 12.48 26.76
C ARG A 443 8.38 11.70 25.53
N ARG A 444 9.61 11.89 25.05
CA ARG A 444 10.12 11.12 23.90
C ARG A 444 10.20 9.63 24.20
N PHE A 445 10.68 9.25 25.38
CA PHE A 445 10.75 7.84 25.79
C PHE A 445 9.37 7.26 26.11
N LEU A 446 8.45 8.06 26.65
CA LEU A 446 7.05 7.63 26.83
C LEU A 446 6.36 7.40 25.48
N PHE A 447 6.67 8.19 24.45
CA PHE A 447 6.20 7.94 23.09
C PHE A 447 6.73 6.60 22.55
N LEU A 448 8.03 6.35 22.72
CA LEU A 448 8.66 5.09 22.33
C LEU A 448 8.02 3.89 23.06
N LEU A 449 7.81 4.01 24.37
CA LEU A 449 7.21 2.97 25.22
C LEU A 449 5.74 2.69 24.85
N SER A 450 4.91 3.73 24.82
CA SER A 450 3.48 3.60 24.51
C SER A 450 3.26 3.09 23.08
N GLY A 451 4.01 3.60 22.11
CA GLY A 451 3.97 3.12 20.73
C GLY A 451 4.42 1.66 20.59
N THR A 452 5.50 1.26 21.27
CA THR A 452 5.96 -0.13 21.32
C THR A 452 4.88 -1.04 21.90
N LEU A 453 4.31 -0.67 23.05
CA LEU A 453 3.29 -1.48 23.73
C LEU A 453 2.04 -1.64 22.87
N ILE A 454 1.49 -0.54 22.34
CA ILE A 454 0.30 -0.58 21.49
C ILE A 454 0.54 -1.44 20.25
N CYS A 455 1.65 -1.23 19.53
CA CYS A 455 1.92 -1.97 18.30
C CYS A 455 2.27 -3.44 18.57
N LEU A 456 2.86 -3.75 19.72
CA LEU A 456 3.10 -5.12 20.17
C LEU A 456 1.77 -5.81 20.49
N LEU A 457 0.88 -5.16 21.25
CA LEU A 457 -0.44 -5.70 21.56
C LEU A 457 -1.25 -5.97 20.29
N LEU A 458 -1.23 -5.04 19.33
CA LEU A 458 -1.88 -5.22 18.02
C LEU A 458 -1.22 -6.31 17.17
N SER A 459 0.09 -6.51 17.27
CA SER A 459 0.78 -7.57 16.51
C SER A 459 0.57 -8.96 17.12
N VAL A 460 0.45 -9.05 18.45
CA VAL A 460 0.40 -10.31 19.20
C VAL A 460 -1.03 -10.78 19.43
N PHE A 461 -1.92 -9.88 19.87
CA PHE A 461 -3.24 -10.27 20.37
C PHE A 461 -4.37 -9.99 19.37
N LEU A 462 -4.28 -8.95 18.54
CA LEU A 462 -5.34 -8.65 17.58
C LEU A 462 -5.39 -9.71 16.48
N ARG A 463 -6.42 -10.56 16.48
CA ARG A 463 -6.67 -11.52 15.39
C ARG A 463 -7.91 -11.11 14.61
N LEU A 464 -7.68 -10.39 13.52
CA LEU A 464 -8.74 -10.17 12.52
C LEU A 464 -8.94 -11.46 11.73
N ASN A 465 -10.15 -11.69 11.19
CA ASN A 465 -10.61 -12.93 10.52
C ASN A 465 -9.71 -13.48 9.37
N TRP A 466 -8.61 -12.78 9.05
CA TRP A 466 -7.79 -12.91 7.85
C TRP A 466 -6.30 -13.07 8.19
N SER A 467 -5.95 -13.25 9.47
CA SER A 467 -4.55 -13.31 9.95
C SER A 467 -3.71 -12.10 9.52
N ASN A 468 -4.36 -10.93 9.35
CA ASN A 468 -3.73 -9.67 8.95
C ASN A 468 -2.92 -9.00 10.07
N SER A 469 -2.79 -9.63 11.24
CA SER A 469 -2.08 -9.08 12.41
C SER A 469 -0.60 -8.83 12.15
N ALA A 470 0.01 -9.61 11.27
CA ALA A 470 1.37 -9.40 10.77
C ALA A 470 1.59 -8.00 10.16
N LYS A 471 0.52 -7.33 9.70
CA LYS A 471 0.61 -5.96 9.16
C LYS A 471 1.06 -4.95 10.23
N PHE A 472 0.72 -5.18 11.50
CA PHE A 472 1.14 -4.34 12.62
C PHE A 472 2.59 -4.59 13.01
N SER A 473 3.15 -5.75 12.67
CA SER A 473 4.57 -6.05 12.89
C SER A 473 5.48 -5.12 12.09
N PHE A 474 5.04 -4.67 10.91
CA PHE A 474 5.77 -3.67 10.15
C PHE A 474 5.77 -2.30 10.82
N ILE A 475 4.67 -1.93 11.51
CA ILE A 475 4.64 -0.68 12.28
C ILE A 475 5.47 -0.82 13.56
N LEU A 476 5.41 -1.97 14.23
CA LEU A 476 6.23 -2.27 15.41
C LEU A 476 7.73 -2.19 15.14
N SER A 477 8.17 -2.60 13.93
CA SER A 477 9.58 -2.54 13.51
C SER A 477 10.18 -1.13 13.62
N PHE A 478 9.37 -0.08 13.48
CA PHE A 478 9.79 1.31 13.71
C PHE A 478 10.36 1.47 15.10
N PHE A 479 9.59 1.12 16.13
CA PHE A 479 9.99 1.26 17.52
C PHE A 479 11.16 0.33 17.88
N PHE A 480 11.15 -0.90 17.36
CA PHE A 480 12.24 -1.85 17.57
C PHE A 480 13.57 -1.38 16.97
N ALA A 481 13.53 -0.73 15.80
CA ALA A 481 14.72 -0.14 15.20
C ALA A 481 15.35 0.93 16.12
N PHE A 482 14.54 1.79 16.75
CA PHE A 482 15.06 2.78 17.70
C PHE A 482 15.63 2.13 18.95
N LEU A 483 14.92 1.17 19.57
CA LEU A 483 15.42 0.45 20.74
C LEU A 483 16.74 -0.26 20.45
N PHE A 484 16.83 -0.94 19.31
CA PHE A 484 18.04 -1.60 18.84
C PHE A 484 19.21 -0.62 18.67
N VAL A 485 19.00 0.49 17.93
CA VAL A 485 20.05 1.49 17.71
C VAL A 485 20.45 2.18 19.01
N PHE A 486 19.49 2.44 19.90
CA PHE A 486 19.76 3.00 21.22
C PHE A 486 20.71 2.08 21.98
N SER A 487 20.43 0.77 22.04
CA SER A 487 21.33 -0.19 22.66
C SER A 487 22.75 -0.15 22.09
N LEU A 488 22.89 -0.12 20.77
CA LEU A 488 24.19 -0.06 20.12
C LEU A 488 24.95 1.21 20.45
N ALA A 489 24.26 2.34 20.55
CA ALA A 489 24.87 3.62 20.90
C ALA A 489 25.53 3.62 22.30
N TYR A 490 25.08 2.76 23.23
CA TYR A 490 25.73 2.60 24.55
C TYR A 490 26.73 1.45 24.59
N ILE A 491 26.43 0.32 23.94
CA ILE A 491 27.29 -0.87 24.02
C ILE A 491 28.56 -0.66 23.21
N LEU A 492 28.49 -0.10 22.01
CA LEU A 492 29.67 0.03 21.13
C LEU A 492 30.79 0.90 21.71
N PRO A 493 30.51 2.01 22.44
CA PRO A 493 31.53 2.75 23.16
C PRO A 493 32.27 1.96 24.27
N LEU A 494 31.71 0.87 24.79
CA LEU A 494 32.35 0.07 25.85
C LEU A 494 33.55 -0.72 25.33
N PHE A 495 33.66 -0.92 24.01
CA PHE A 495 34.82 -1.55 23.40
C PHE A 495 35.95 -0.53 23.26
N SER A 496 37.00 -0.69 24.07
CA SER A 496 38.22 0.13 24.01
C SER A 496 39.03 -0.09 22.73
N ASN A 497 39.00 -1.31 22.18
CA ASN A 497 39.70 -1.66 20.95
C ASN A 497 38.93 -1.19 19.71
N ILE A 498 39.53 -0.27 18.94
CA ILE A 498 38.95 0.30 17.71
C ILE A 498 38.70 -0.78 16.65
N TRP A 499 39.57 -1.78 16.51
CA TRP A 499 39.40 -2.87 15.56
C TRP A 499 38.22 -3.75 15.91
N LEU A 500 38.08 -4.11 17.19
CA LEU A 500 36.91 -4.86 17.67
C LEU A 500 35.62 -4.07 17.42
N LYS A 501 35.61 -2.77 17.74
CA LYS A 501 34.46 -1.89 17.48
C LYS A 501 34.08 -1.85 16.00
N ARG A 502 35.05 -1.70 15.10
CA ARG A 502 34.85 -1.72 13.64
C ARG A 502 34.34 -3.08 13.16
N GLY A 503 34.92 -4.18 13.65
CA GLY A 503 34.50 -5.54 13.35
C GLY A 503 33.05 -5.79 13.75
N VAL A 504 32.69 -5.48 15.01
CA VAL A 504 31.31 -5.62 15.50
C VAL A 504 30.33 -4.75 14.69
N THR A 505 30.70 -3.51 14.37
CA THR A 505 29.86 -2.62 13.55
C THR A 505 29.63 -3.21 12.16
N ALA A 506 30.69 -3.72 11.51
CA ALA A 506 30.59 -4.38 10.20
C ALA A 506 29.69 -5.62 10.27
N CYS A 507 29.85 -6.47 11.29
CA CYS A 507 29.00 -7.64 11.49
C CYS A 507 27.52 -7.26 11.66
N ILE A 508 27.22 -6.21 12.43
CA ILE A 508 25.84 -5.72 12.60
C ILE A 508 25.29 -5.20 11.26
N THR A 509 26.06 -4.40 10.53
CA THR A 509 25.63 -3.88 9.23
C THR A 509 25.36 -5.02 8.24
N VAL A 510 26.23 -6.02 8.18
CA VAL A 510 26.04 -7.22 7.36
C VAL A 510 24.80 -7.99 7.79
N PHE A 511 24.59 -8.18 9.10
CA PHE A 511 23.40 -8.85 9.63
C PHE A 511 22.11 -8.13 9.22
N LEU A 512 22.06 -6.80 9.36
CA LEU A 512 20.88 -6.03 8.98
C LEU A 512 20.65 -5.97 7.47
N LEU A 513 21.72 -6.07 6.66
CA LEU A 513 21.63 -6.14 5.19
C LEU A 513 21.34 -7.54 4.68
N ALA A 514 21.65 -8.60 5.44
CA ALA A 514 21.46 -9.98 4.99
C ALA A 514 20.00 -10.23 4.60
N THR A 515 19.06 -9.79 5.43
CA THR A 515 17.63 -9.92 5.17
C THR A 515 17.19 -9.27 3.84
N PRO A 516 17.34 -7.96 3.62
CA PRO A 516 16.92 -7.35 2.36
C PRO A 516 17.70 -7.91 1.17
N VAL A 517 19.00 -8.16 1.28
CA VAL A 517 19.81 -8.72 0.18
C VAL A 517 19.36 -10.13 -0.20
N ILE A 518 19.10 -11.01 0.77
CA ILE A 518 18.57 -12.36 0.50
C ILE A 518 17.19 -12.26 -0.12
N THR A 519 16.35 -11.32 0.33
CA THR A 519 15.02 -11.13 -0.26
C THR A 519 15.12 -10.68 -1.71
N GLU A 520 15.96 -9.69 -2.01
CA GLU A 520 16.23 -9.25 -3.38
C GLU A 520 16.80 -10.38 -4.24
N ALA A 521 17.82 -11.09 -3.74
CA ALA A 521 18.44 -12.19 -4.47
C ALA A 521 17.44 -13.32 -4.73
N ALA A 522 16.63 -13.68 -3.74
CA ALA A 522 15.58 -14.68 -3.89
C ALA A 522 14.54 -14.23 -4.91
N TYR A 523 14.17 -12.95 -4.92
CA TYR A 523 13.23 -12.41 -5.88
C TYR A 523 13.83 -12.41 -7.28
N ILE A 524 14.99 -11.80 -7.50
CA ILE A 524 15.70 -11.73 -8.79
C ILE A 524 15.97 -13.13 -9.38
N CYS A 525 16.34 -14.09 -8.54
CA CYS A 525 16.60 -15.47 -8.96
C CYS A 525 15.34 -16.33 -9.07
N SER A 526 14.20 -15.87 -8.54
CA SER A 526 12.95 -16.61 -8.55
C SER A 526 12.40 -16.73 -9.99
N PRO A 527 11.82 -17.88 -10.35
CA PRO A 527 10.97 -18.01 -11.52
C PRO A 527 9.88 -16.94 -11.54
N TRP A 528 9.39 -16.45 -10.39
CA TRP A 528 8.37 -15.38 -10.34
C TRP A 528 8.89 -14.03 -10.87
N PHE A 529 10.20 -13.80 -10.89
CA PHE A 529 10.81 -12.61 -11.49
C PHE A 529 11.27 -12.84 -12.93
N ARG A 530 11.67 -14.08 -13.22
CA ARG A 530 11.97 -14.53 -14.59
C ARG A 530 10.72 -14.84 -15.42
N ASP A 531 9.57 -14.96 -14.78
CA ASP A 531 8.31 -15.33 -15.41
C ASP A 531 7.71 -14.11 -16.09
N THR A 532 7.77 -14.18 -17.41
CA THR A 532 7.35 -13.14 -18.34
C THR A 532 5.91 -13.36 -18.76
N THR A 533 5.00 -13.64 -17.81
CA THR A 533 3.61 -13.94 -18.17
C THR A 533 2.92 -12.72 -18.77
N TYR A 534 3.23 -11.50 -18.27
CA TYR A 534 2.59 -10.27 -18.73
C TYR A 534 3.58 -9.18 -19.17
N ALA A 535 3.12 -8.32 -20.06
CA ALA A 535 3.80 -7.14 -20.55
C ALA A 535 2.85 -5.93 -20.55
N PHE A 536 3.43 -4.74 -20.63
CA PHE A 536 2.66 -3.49 -20.78
C PHE A 536 2.52 -3.13 -22.26
N ASN A 537 1.30 -2.77 -22.67
CA ASN A 537 1.03 -2.13 -23.96
C ASN A 537 0.26 -0.82 -23.71
N GLY A 538 1.00 0.30 -23.66
CA GLY A 538 0.46 1.58 -23.22
C GLY A 538 -0.10 1.51 -21.80
N ARG A 539 -1.40 1.80 -21.66
CA ARG A 539 -2.14 1.71 -20.38
C ARG A 539 -2.68 0.32 -20.05
N TYR A 540 -2.49 -0.66 -20.93
CA TYR A 540 -3.06 -2.00 -20.80
C TYR A 540 -2.02 -3.03 -20.36
N VAL A 541 -2.48 -4.08 -19.67
CA VAL A 541 -1.73 -5.32 -19.46
C VAL A 541 -2.10 -6.29 -20.57
N VAL A 542 -1.11 -7.00 -21.10
CA VAL A 542 -1.28 -8.09 -22.08
C VAL A 542 -0.44 -9.29 -21.66
N PHE A 543 -0.81 -10.50 -22.09
CA PHE A 543 0.07 -11.66 -22.01
C PHE A 543 1.32 -11.41 -22.87
N ALA A 544 2.52 -11.65 -22.32
CA ALA A 544 3.74 -11.31 -23.06
C ALA A 544 4.02 -12.28 -24.22
N ARG A 545 3.55 -13.53 -24.12
CA ARG A 545 3.83 -14.60 -25.10
C ARG A 545 2.58 -15.20 -25.75
N ASP A 546 1.39 -14.80 -25.34
CA ASP A 546 0.13 -15.40 -25.81
C ASP A 546 -0.68 -14.38 -26.63
N LYS A 547 -0.42 -14.33 -27.94
CA LYS A 547 -1.10 -13.42 -28.87
C LYS A 547 -2.59 -13.75 -29.00
N SER A 548 -2.95 -15.03 -29.07
CA SER A 548 -4.34 -15.48 -29.20
C SER A 548 -5.18 -15.00 -28.01
N ARG A 549 -4.69 -15.16 -26.77
CA ARG A 549 -5.37 -14.59 -25.59
C ARG A 549 -5.53 -13.09 -25.67
N ASN A 550 -4.49 -12.38 -26.08
CA ASN A 550 -4.52 -10.92 -26.19
C ASN A 550 -5.54 -10.43 -27.19
N GLU A 551 -5.75 -11.13 -28.30
CA GLU A 551 -6.71 -10.74 -29.33
C GLU A 551 -8.14 -10.76 -28.79
N ALA A 552 -8.54 -11.81 -28.04
CA ALA A 552 -9.90 -11.87 -27.48
C ALA A 552 -10.15 -10.77 -26.42
N TYR A 553 -9.21 -10.57 -25.47
CA TYR A 553 -9.34 -9.52 -24.45
C TYR A 553 -9.34 -8.12 -25.07
N THR A 554 -8.49 -7.90 -26.08
CA THR A 554 -8.48 -6.65 -26.87
C THR A 554 -9.80 -6.46 -27.60
N TRP A 555 -10.30 -7.50 -28.27
CA TRP A 555 -11.58 -7.44 -28.95
C TRP A 555 -12.72 -7.09 -27.99
N ILE A 556 -12.81 -7.76 -26.83
CA ILE A 556 -13.82 -7.46 -25.81
C ILE A 556 -13.72 -5.99 -25.40
N ARG A 557 -12.52 -5.51 -25.08
CA ARG A 557 -12.28 -4.14 -24.63
C ARG A 557 -12.70 -3.11 -25.68
N ASP A 558 -12.45 -3.39 -26.95
CA ASP A 558 -12.61 -2.41 -28.03
C ASP A 558 -13.99 -2.49 -28.69
N ASN A 559 -14.72 -3.62 -28.56
CA ASN A 559 -16.00 -3.87 -29.27
C ASN A 559 -17.22 -4.06 -28.34
N THR A 560 -17.06 -3.99 -27.03
CA THR A 560 -18.18 -4.06 -26.07
C THR A 560 -18.33 -2.73 -25.32
N PRO A 561 -19.51 -2.36 -24.82
CA PRO A 561 -19.64 -1.13 -24.04
C PRO A 561 -18.96 -1.28 -22.66
N PRO A 562 -18.51 -0.19 -22.01
CA PRO A 562 -17.78 -0.25 -20.74
C PRO A 562 -18.56 -0.83 -19.56
N ASP A 563 -19.90 -0.81 -19.63
CA ASP A 563 -20.80 -1.44 -18.67
C ASP A 563 -21.05 -2.93 -18.95
N ALA A 564 -20.54 -3.51 -20.04
CA ALA A 564 -20.75 -4.93 -20.31
C ALA A 564 -20.23 -5.84 -19.17
N LEU A 565 -20.92 -6.96 -18.96
CA LEU A 565 -20.57 -7.98 -17.97
C LEU A 565 -19.95 -9.20 -18.65
N LEU A 566 -18.85 -9.70 -18.09
CA LEU A 566 -18.22 -10.95 -18.52
C LEU A 566 -18.67 -12.12 -17.67
N LEU A 567 -19.33 -13.08 -18.30
CA LEU A 567 -19.61 -14.39 -17.75
C LEU A 567 -18.46 -15.34 -18.11
N LEU A 568 -17.98 -16.08 -17.11
CA LEU A 568 -16.89 -17.05 -17.26
C LEU A 568 -17.43 -18.47 -17.16
N ASN A 569 -16.85 -19.39 -17.92
CA ASN A 569 -17.18 -20.83 -17.88
C ASN A 569 -16.61 -21.55 -16.65
N TYR A 570 -16.15 -20.83 -15.64
CA TYR A 570 -15.79 -21.37 -14.32
C TYR A 570 -16.27 -20.40 -13.22
N TYR A 571 -16.59 -20.95 -12.05
CA TYR A 571 -17.08 -20.17 -10.91
C TYR A 571 -16.03 -19.99 -9.80
N ALA A 572 -15.20 -21.00 -9.59
CA ALA A 572 -14.19 -21.04 -8.55
C ALA A 572 -12.87 -21.56 -9.13
N THR A 573 -11.76 -21.17 -8.51
CA THR A 573 -10.42 -21.67 -8.89
C THR A 573 -9.92 -22.70 -7.86
N PRO A 574 -9.01 -23.61 -8.21
CA PRO A 574 -8.56 -24.72 -7.36
C PRO A 574 -7.79 -24.27 -6.11
N TYR A 575 -7.39 -22.99 -6.04
CA TYR A 575 -6.85 -22.36 -4.83
C TYR A 575 -7.96 -21.86 -3.87
N ALA A 576 -9.21 -22.28 -4.11
CA ALA A 576 -10.36 -22.22 -3.20
C ALA A 576 -10.68 -23.53 -2.43
N PRO A 577 -9.79 -24.54 -2.23
CA PRO A 577 -10.23 -25.83 -1.74
C PRO A 577 -10.43 -25.72 -0.21
N GLY A 578 -11.67 -25.48 0.21
CA GLY A 578 -12.07 -25.39 1.61
C GLY A 578 -12.62 -24.04 2.11
N GLY A 579 -12.70 -22.97 1.30
CA GLY A 579 -13.23 -21.68 1.78
C GLY A 579 -13.23 -20.49 0.79
N ILE A 580 -13.81 -19.36 1.23
CA ILE A 580 -13.79 -18.05 0.55
C ILE A 580 -12.42 -17.41 0.79
N THR A 581 -11.66 -17.09 -0.27
CA THR A 581 -10.32 -16.47 -0.17
C THR A 581 -10.29 -15.06 -0.76
N ILE A 582 -9.24 -14.30 -0.43
CA ILE A 582 -9.11 -12.86 -0.66
C ILE A 582 -8.53 -12.56 -2.04
N ALA A 583 -9.31 -12.55 -3.13
CA ALA A 583 -8.79 -12.46 -4.50
C ALA A 583 -7.90 -13.64 -4.91
N GLN A 584 -8.48 -14.53 -5.72
CA GLN A 584 -7.75 -15.64 -6.34
C GLN A 584 -7.03 -15.14 -7.59
N ILE A 585 -5.81 -15.66 -7.84
CA ILE A 585 -4.88 -15.18 -8.89
C ILE A 585 -5.54 -15.01 -10.25
N PHE A 586 -6.52 -15.86 -10.55
CA PHE A 586 -7.20 -15.88 -11.83
C PHE A 586 -8.51 -15.09 -11.87
N SER A 587 -9.18 -14.87 -10.73
CA SER A 587 -10.54 -14.33 -10.71
C SER A 587 -10.62 -12.94 -11.34
N TYR A 588 -9.65 -12.07 -11.10
CA TYR A 588 -9.68 -10.69 -11.59
C TYR A 588 -8.89 -10.45 -12.87
N ARG A 589 -8.17 -11.46 -13.37
CA ARG A 589 -7.39 -11.34 -14.59
C ARG A 589 -8.28 -10.99 -15.80
N PRO A 590 -9.43 -11.66 -16.04
CA PRO A 590 -10.30 -11.28 -17.15
C PRO A 590 -10.78 -9.84 -17.06
N VAL A 591 -11.08 -9.33 -15.86
CA VAL A 591 -11.52 -7.95 -15.65
C VAL A 591 -10.43 -6.95 -15.97
N ALA A 592 -9.22 -7.21 -15.49
CA ALA A 592 -8.08 -6.33 -15.72
C ALA A 592 -7.67 -6.26 -17.20
N LEU A 593 -7.78 -7.38 -17.93
CA LEU A 593 -7.38 -7.44 -19.35
C LEU A 593 -8.46 -6.90 -20.31
N SER A 594 -9.74 -7.13 -19.99
CA SER A 594 -10.87 -6.67 -20.80
C SER A 594 -11.42 -5.30 -20.40
N GLU A 595 -11.09 -4.83 -19.20
CA GLU A 595 -11.71 -3.67 -18.54
C GLU A 595 -13.23 -3.80 -18.30
N ARG A 596 -13.77 -5.04 -18.33
CA ARG A 596 -15.18 -5.36 -18.09
C ARG A 596 -15.37 -6.11 -16.78
N SER A 597 -16.34 -5.69 -15.98
CA SER A 597 -16.67 -6.34 -14.71
C SER A 597 -17.21 -7.75 -14.95
N LEU A 598 -17.02 -8.67 -13.99
CA LEU A 598 -17.60 -10.00 -14.09
C LEU A 598 -19.09 -10.00 -13.79
N PHE A 599 -19.79 -10.98 -14.37
CA PHE A 599 -21.14 -11.33 -13.96
C PHE A 599 -21.17 -11.78 -12.49
N VAL A 600 -20.41 -12.84 -12.16
CA VAL A 600 -20.18 -13.29 -10.78
C VAL A 600 -18.97 -14.23 -10.73
N ILE A 601 -18.21 -14.21 -9.63
CA ILE A 601 -17.13 -15.17 -9.34
C ILE A 601 -17.12 -15.51 -7.85
N LYS A 602 -16.63 -16.70 -7.48
CA LYS A 602 -16.46 -17.08 -6.08
C LYS A 602 -15.27 -16.35 -5.46
N ASP A 603 -15.56 -15.25 -4.75
CA ASP A 603 -14.55 -14.42 -4.13
C ASP A 603 -15.12 -13.62 -2.94
N VAL A 604 -14.26 -13.24 -2.00
CA VAL A 604 -14.64 -12.52 -0.77
C VAL A 604 -15.21 -11.13 -0.99
N TYR A 605 -14.82 -10.43 -2.06
CA TYR A 605 -15.33 -9.13 -2.41
C TYR A 605 -16.73 -9.24 -3.02
N ALA A 606 -17.04 -10.35 -3.71
CA ALA A 606 -18.35 -10.56 -4.35
C ALA A 606 -19.38 -11.20 -3.40
N TYR A 607 -18.98 -12.20 -2.62
CA TYR A 607 -19.86 -12.97 -1.71
C TYR A 607 -20.61 -12.12 -0.69
N LEU A 608 -20.05 -10.98 -0.34
CA LEU A 608 -20.62 -10.08 0.66
C LEU A 608 -21.87 -9.36 0.16
N LEU A 609 -22.17 -9.38 -1.13
CA LEU A 609 -23.24 -8.57 -1.69
C LEU A 609 -24.58 -9.33 -1.66
N PRO A 610 -25.71 -8.68 -1.31
CA PRO A 610 -27.02 -9.35 -1.24
C PRO A 610 -27.42 -10.06 -2.53
N GLU A 611 -27.05 -9.50 -3.69
CA GLU A 611 -27.39 -10.03 -5.01
C GLU A 611 -26.52 -11.23 -5.43
N TYR A 612 -25.52 -11.58 -4.61
CA TYR A 612 -24.57 -12.63 -4.94
C TYR A 612 -25.22 -14.00 -5.08
N GLU A 613 -26.06 -14.40 -4.11
CA GLU A 613 -26.70 -15.72 -4.11
C GLU A 613 -27.60 -15.91 -5.34
N GLU A 614 -28.36 -14.88 -5.68
CA GLU A 614 -29.21 -14.86 -6.86
C GLU A 614 -28.37 -14.97 -8.15
N ARG A 615 -27.30 -14.17 -8.31
CA ARG A 615 -26.42 -14.29 -9.50
C ARG A 615 -25.77 -15.65 -9.63
N VAL A 616 -25.39 -16.27 -8.51
CA VAL A 616 -24.84 -17.64 -8.52
C VAL A 616 -25.91 -18.65 -8.95
N LYS A 617 -27.15 -18.51 -8.47
CA LYS A 617 -28.28 -19.34 -8.88
C LYS A 617 -28.54 -19.20 -10.40
N ILE A 618 -28.66 -17.97 -10.89
CA ILE A 618 -28.89 -17.67 -12.31
C ILE A 618 -27.74 -18.21 -13.17
N ARG A 619 -26.49 -18.02 -12.76
CA ARG A 619 -25.32 -18.60 -13.44
C ARG A 619 -25.44 -20.13 -13.56
N LYS A 620 -25.73 -20.82 -12.45
CA LYS A 620 -25.86 -22.28 -12.45
C LYS A 620 -27.00 -22.74 -13.34
N GLN A 621 -28.13 -22.04 -13.32
CA GLN A 621 -29.25 -22.32 -14.22
C GLN A 621 -28.88 -22.06 -15.68
N PHE A 622 -28.14 -21.00 -15.98
CA PHE A 622 -27.68 -20.69 -17.33
C PHE A 622 -26.86 -21.83 -17.95
N PHE A 623 -25.90 -22.41 -17.22
CA PHE A 623 -25.11 -23.54 -17.74
C PHE A 623 -25.87 -24.87 -17.78
N LYS A 624 -27.00 -24.99 -17.06
CA LYS A 624 -27.88 -26.17 -17.10
C LYS A 624 -28.95 -26.09 -18.20
N ASN A 625 -29.61 -24.94 -18.30
CA ASN A 625 -30.68 -24.64 -19.24
C ASN A 625 -30.66 -23.14 -19.58
N PRO A 626 -29.91 -22.74 -20.63
CA PRO A 626 -29.79 -21.32 -21.00
C PRO A 626 -31.10 -20.72 -21.53
N GLN A 627 -32.11 -21.53 -21.86
CA GLN A 627 -33.44 -21.10 -22.31
C GLN A 627 -34.42 -20.89 -21.16
N SER A 628 -34.00 -21.09 -19.91
CA SER A 628 -34.85 -20.85 -18.75
C SER A 628 -35.44 -19.43 -18.78
N ALA A 629 -36.76 -19.32 -18.61
CA ALA A 629 -37.45 -18.04 -18.54
C ALA A 629 -36.89 -17.15 -17.43
N GLU A 630 -36.49 -17.74 -16.29
CA GLU A 630 -35.87 -17.06 -15.16
C GLU A 630 -34.52 -16.43 -15.56
N VAL A 631 -33.68 -17.16 -16.30
CA VAL A 631 -32.39 -16.67 -16.80
C VAL A 631 -32.60 -15.56 -17.82
N LYS A 632 -33.53 -15.74 -18.77
CA LYS A 632 -33.87 -14.71 -19.77
C LYS A 632 -34.33 -13.42 -19.09
N GLN A 633 -35.29 -13.52 -18.16
CA GLN A 633 -35.83 -12.37 -17.43
C GLN A 633 -34.74 -11.67 -16.61
N TYR A 634 -33.89 -12.41 -15.91
CA TYR A 634 -32.81 -11.84 -15.11
C TYR A 634 -31.75 -11.14 -15.98
N VAL A 635 -31.28 -11.78 -17.06
CA VAL A 635 -30.28 -11.16 -17.93
C VAL A 635 -30.83 -9.90 -18.61
N MET A 636 -32.11 -9.90 -18.99
CA MET A 636 -32.77 -8.70 -19.52
C MET A 636 -32.95 -7.59 -18.46
N SER A 637 -33.20 -7.94 -17.19
CA SER A 637 -33.41 -6.97 -16.12
C SER A 637 -32.13 -6.22 -15.71
N LEU A 638 -30.94 -6.79 -15.98
CA LEU A 638 -29.66 -6.12 -15.71
C LEU A 638 -29.47 -4.85 -16.52
N ASN A 639 -30.21 -4.69 -17.63
CA ASN A 639 -30.06 -3.59 -18.59
C ASN A 639 -28.59 -3.39 -19.05
N ARG A 640 -27.84 -4.49 -19.13
CA ARG A 640 -26.40 -4.52 -19.46
C ARG A 640 -26.12 -5.71 -20.38
N PRO A 641 -25.32 -5.55 -21.44
CA PRO A 641 -24.90 -6.67 -22.26
C PRO A 641 -24.07 -7.67 -21.47
N VAL A 642 -24.40 -8.95 -21.60
CA VAL A 642 -23.63 -10.05 -20.99
C VAL A 642 -22.91 -10.83 -22.09
N TYR A 643 -21.61 -11.05 -21.92
CA TYR A 643 -20.78 -11.82 -22.83
C TYR A 643 -20.19 -13.02 -22.11
N LEU A 644 -20.40 -14.22 -22.66
CA LEU A 644 -19.72 -15.43 -22.20
C LEU A 644 -18.35 -15.52 -22.88
N LEU A 645 -17.28 -15.51 -22.07
CA LEU A 645 -15.93 -15.81 -22.51
C LEU A 645 -15.62 -17.28 -22.20
N VAL A 646 -15.32 -18.03 -23.26
CA VAL A 646 -14.86 -19.43 -23.18
C VAL A 646 -13.39 -19.46 -23.56
N GLU A 647 -12.55 -20.01 -22.68
CA GLU A 647 -11.11 -20.21 -22.92
C GLU A 647 -10.82 -21.72 -22.89
N GLU A 648 -10.39 -22.30 -24.01
CA GLU A 648 -10.11 -23.74 -24.20
C GLU A 648 -8.64 -23.97 -24.60
N GLY A 649 -8.11 -25.17 -24.36
CA GLY A 649 -6.84 -25.60 -24.96
C GLY A 649 -5.58 -24.83 -24.48
N TYR A 650 -5.62 -24.27 -23.28
CA TYR A 650 -4.45 -23.63 -22.67
C TYR A 650 -3.91 -24.46 -21.49
N GLU A 651 -2.67 -24.90 -21.61
CA GLU A 651 -1.88 -25.39 -20.47
C GLU A 651 -1.38 -24.19 -19.65
N ASP A 652 -2.29 -23.60 -18.87
CA ASP A 652 -1.95 -22.58 -17.87
C ASP A 652 -1.78 -23.28 -16.52
N PRO A 653 -0.57 -23.34 -15.93
CA PRO A 653 -0.35 -23.97 -14.63
C PRO A 653 -1.25 -23.41 -13.53
N LEU A 654 -1.72 -22.17 -13.66
CA LEU A 654 -2.63 -21.51 -12.73
C LEU A 654 -4.09 -21.98 -12.88
N MET A 655 -4.43 -22.65 -13.98
CA MET A 655 -5.74 -23.25 -14.26
C MET A 655 -5.79 -24.75 -13.94
N LYS A 656 -4.68 -25.34 -13.51
CA LYS A 656 -4.62 -26.75 -13.15
C LYS A 656 -5.55 -27.06 -11.98
N GLY A 657 -6.63 -27.81 -12.24
CA GLY A 657 -7.64 -28.17 -11.25
C GLY A 657 -8.87 -27.25 -11.21
N VAL A 658 -8.98 -26.28 -12.13
CA VAL A 658 -10.24 -25.51 -12.30
C VAL A 658 -11.33 -26.43 -12.86
N GLU A 659 -12.49 -26.40 -12.23
CA GLU A 659 -13.71 -27.00 -12.77
C GLU A 659 -14.35 -26.04 -13.75
N PHE A 660 -14.45 -26.46 -15.00
CA PHE A 660 -15.13 -25.73 -16.07
C PHE A 660 -16.53 -26.28 -16.26
N ASP A 661 -17.51 -25.38 -16.30
CA ASP A 661 -18.87 -25.73 -16.70
C ASP A 661 -18.90 -26.04 -18.20
N ASN A 662 -19.67 -27.06 -18.57
CA ASN A 662 -19.87 -27.45 -19.95
C ASN A 662 -20.59 -26.32 -20.70
N VAL A 663 -19.96 -25.82 -21.76
CA VAL A 663 -20.60 -24.89 -22.70
C VAL A 663 -21.33 -25.75 -23.74
N PRO A 664 -22.63 -25.56 -23.98
CA PRO A 664 -23.37 -26.34 -24.96
C PRO A 664 -22.72 -26.22 -26.36
N GLU A 665 -22.50 -27.34 -27.05
CA GLU A 665 -21.92 -27.35 -28.41
C GLU A 665 -22.80 -26.61 -29.44
N TYR A 666 -24.11 -26.59 -29.21
CA TYR A 666 -25.11 -25.86 -30.00
C TYR A 666 -25.99 -25.01 -29.07
N PRO A 667 -25.55 -23.80 -28.68
CA PRO A 667 -26.22 -23.05 -27.63
C PRO A 667 -27.62 -22.49 -28.01
N GLY A 668 -28.02 -22.63 -29.27
CA GLY A 668 -29.27 -22.11 -29.82
C GLY A 668 -29.30 -20.60 -30.00
N LEU A 669 -30.50 -20.04 -30.24
CA LEU A 669 -30.75 -18.61 -30.48
C LEU A 669 -30.18 -17.60 -29.46
N PRO A 670 -30.01 -17.89 -28.14
CA PRO A 670 -29.56 -16.88 -27.18
C PRO A 670 -28.05 -16.60 -27.21
N PHE A 671 -27.25 -17.36 -27.96
CA PHE A 671 -25.81 -17.13 -28.06
C PHE A 671 -25.45 -16.69 -29.46
N VAL A 672 -25.04 -15.43 -29.58
CA VAL A 672 -24.48 -14.90 -30.82
C VAL A 672 -22.97 -14.96 -30.69
N LEU A 673 -22.33 -15.85 -31.46
CA LEU A 673 -20.87 -15.88 -31.54
C LEU A 673 -20.40 -14.56 -32.17
N VAL A 674 -19.64 -13.77 -31.42
CA VAL A 674 -19.18 -12.43 -31.84
C VAL A 674 -17.68 -12.36 -32.05
N TYR A 675 -16.92 -13.29 -31.47
CA TYR A 675 -15.49 -13.44 -31.70
C TYR A 675 -15.08 -14.91 -31.53
N ARG A 676 -14.13 -15.36 -32.36
CA ARG A 676 -13.54 -16.70 -32.27
C ARG A 676 -12.09 -16.65 -32.74
N ASN A 677 -11.23 -17.36 -32.02
CA ASN A 677 -9.95 -17.83 -32.50
C ASN A 677 -9.81 -19.33 -32.15
N ASP A 678 -8.62 -19.90 -32.36
CA ASP A 678 -8.38 -21.34 -32.16
C ASP A 678 -8.59 -21.82 -30.71
N LYS A 679 -8.62 -20.89 -29.74
CA LYS A 679 -8.60 -21.22 -28.32
C LYS A 679 -9.61 -20.45 -27.47
N GLN A 680 -10.27 -19.46 -28.02
CA GLN A 680 -11.24 -18.61 -27.31
C GLN A 680 -12.45 -18.32 -28.18
N ARG A 681 -13.60 -18.26 -27.51
CA ARG A 681 -14.89 -17.91 -28.11
C ARG A 681 -15.56 -16.89 -27.21
N VAL A 682 -16.11 -15.84 -27.81
CA VAL A 682 -16.92 -14.84 -27.10
C VAL A 682 -18.32 -14.90 -27.66
N TYR A 683 -19.29 -15.17 -26.80
CA TYR A 683 -20.70 -15.18 -27.15
C TYR A 683 -21.40 -14.00 -26.50
N ARG A 684 -22.12 -13.21 -27.28
CA ARG A 684 -23.08 -12.24 -26.74
C ARG A 684 -24.36 -12.98 -26.37
N LEU A 685 -24.81 -12.82 -25.13
CA LEU A 685 -26.12 -13.31 -24.72
C LEU A 685 -27.18 -12.35 -25.26
N GLN A 686 -27.98 -12.81 -26.20
CA GLN A 686 -29.04 -12.01 -26.83
C GLN A 686 -30.37 -12.76 -26.78
N PHE A 687 -31.23 -12.33 -25.88
CA PHE A 687 -32.59 -12.80 -25.82
C PHE A 687 -33.46 -11.85 -26.65
N LYS A 688 -34.09 -12.36 -27.73
CA LYS A 688 -35.09 -11.58 -28.47
C LYS A 688 -36.22 -11.21 -27.50
N GLN A 689 -36.61 -9.94 -27.49
CA GLN A 689 -37.81 -9.48 -26.78
C GLN A 689 -39.02 -10.25 -27.28
#